data_AF-K7NVJ9-F1
#
_entry.id   AF-K7NVJ9-F1
#
_cell.length_a   1.000
_cell.length_b   1.000
_cell.length_c   1.000
_cell.angle_alpha   90.00
_cell.angle_beta   90.00
_cell.angle_gamma   90.00
#
_symmetry.space_group_name_H-M   'P 1'
#
loop_
_entity.id
_entity.type
_entity.pdbx_description
1 polymer ?
#
loop_
_entity_poly.entity_id
_entity_poly.type
_entity_poly.pdbx_seq_one_letter_code
_entity_poly.pdbx_strand_id
1 'polypeptide(L)'
;MTAKQLTKGNTRNGEIRKKKLSVGEICDLKITALAPNNIGIDEFSYPFAIFVPNAKQGNIKAKIVKKAVTAFKDSSYAVAQLISTSQDGSNLTKSDSEAISAPVKPGDVLTVNITKKTQKGAGIVELSPDYKIIVPLGQEEVLPKNAKIAITRVKSNYAFSMLTGRGSEASISDKIGIDKDKKDESSKRNLNKLMYGCKFTTIIPENVKKYNNYAILKVRNQILFVRLEKGVMLGRDKVRIKVRRDIGNSPFNCAIGKIIQINPVSKSKKATLVMNSIREMLAHGMHFGEKTVKCHARMKQYIWLHKQGQNKNRPFVKKGQHVINLLKTRRCLNKALSTLTKYALKGRTFLFIGTKKPAAGLVARASFFTKNSFYVNTRWLGGMLTNWKTICKSISKIRPILKEKQKVVRDILERRQTIKARFIKRALLLKNKSKLILTKGRQIFKIFKNNTNDIVSRAQKFAEKRNLLMTKGMIYIQKRQKLIQKRRELIDQTLFVKEKGLQISSRYQMLFNQLAAYTQKLREYKYLLMLSSEMKGLQKTNVSLYTVPYNTLKNIPENNIKPWIVPNPPKEILNRVALATVRSREADSRLTNEGTDISRLRTPKATTGNIVVCSSLLLRFARQLNSYIKSVIETLISSIQSIQTQCNDAFSQLKTIETTLQNYDSLKNQYVSELQQLKTKAIGERQVIQIVKRQFKALDAQKKLIKFLPRLRYLPTPQTKISEIVQILLSKIVDPKLKFPIDSIYDKNLSSSTKKLAAARKKKWQRLEKYFGGIANMTKLSQTKISKNVAIIIGQKEEMNAVRECNKLGLKTFTIVDTNCDPTLSDHIIPANDDSRNSIKYILTKFITRIRLAQKIRSRFQKYKKSN
;
A
#
# COMPACT_ATOMS: atom_id res chain seq x y z
N MET A 1 -28.52 12.36 50.09
CA MET A 1 -27.10 12.70 49.80
C MET A 1 -26.69 12.23 48.41
N THR A 2 -25.91 13.06 47.72
CA THR A 2 -25.19 12.86 46.44
C THR A 2 -25.96 13.03 45.12
N ALA A 3 -25.89 14.28 44.63
CA ALA A 3 -26.37 14.76 43.34
C ALA A 3 -25.60 14.12 42.16
N LYS A 4 -26.31 13.29 41.39
CA LYS A 4 -25.92 12.88 40.03
C LYS A 4 -27.14 12.59 39.15
N GLN A 5 -28.13 13.48 39.21
CA GLN A 5 -29.23 13.55 38.26
C GLN A 5 -29.50 15.04 38.00
N LEU A 6 -29.04 15.53 36.85
CA LEU A 6 -29.53 16.69 36.10
C LEU A 6 -28.51 16.97 35.00
N THR A 7 -28.73 16.35 33.84
CA THR A 7 -28.32 16.77 32.48
C THR A 7 -28.68 15.66 31.48
N LYS A 8 -29.98 15.35 31.38
CA LYS A 8 -30.56 14.85 30.14
C LYS A 8 -30.87 16.07 29.27
N GLY A 9 -29.91 16.45 28.43
CA GLY A 9 -30.12 17.36 27.31
C GLY A 9 -29.83 16.59 26.03
N ASN A 10 -30.89 16.32 25.26
CA ASN A 10 -30.87 15.66 23.96
C ASN A 10 -29.75 16.20 23.05
N THR A 11 -28.74 15.38 22.73
CA THR A 11 -27.90 15.59 21.55
C THR A 11 -28.18 14.50 20.53
N ARG A 12 -29.15 14.78 19.65
CA ARG A 12 -29.33 14.08 18.37
C ARG A 12 -28.10 14.34 17.49
N ASN A 13 -27.01 13.59 17.70
CA ASN A 13 -25.93 13.53 16.71
C ASN A 13 -26.31 12.51 15.62
N GLY A 14 -27.17 12.96 14.71
CA GLY A 14 -27.24 12.44 13.36
C GLY A 14 -25.95 12.79 12.62
N GLU A 15 -25.47 11.87 11.80
CA GLU A 15 -24.31 12.08 10.93
C GLU A 15 -24.60 13.22 9.95
N ILE A 16 -24.15 14.44 10.28
CA ILE A 16 -24.09 15.55 9.34
C ILE A 16 -23.03 15.16 8.31
N ARG A 17 -23.48 14.64 7.16
CA ARG A 17 -22.67 14.57 5.94
C ARG A 17 -21.98 15.91 5.80
N LYS A 18 -20.64 15.91 5.67
CA LYS A 18 -19.83 17.13 5.49
C LYS A 18 -20.31 17.88 4.24
N LYS A 19 -21.30 18.76 4.39
CA LYS A 19 -21.74 19.68 3.33
C LYS A 19 -20.52 20.54 2.97
N LYS A 20 -20.08 20.46 1.71
CA LYS A 20 -19.01 21.31 1.19
C LYS A 20 -19.62 22.66 0.87
N LEU A 21 -19.22 23.69 1.59
CA LEU A 21 -19.61 25.07 1.33
C LEU A 21 -18.79 25.65 0.17
N SER A 22 -19.47 26.17 -0.85
CA SER A 22 -18.88 26.86 -2.01
C SER A 22 -19.10 28.39 -1.97
N VAL A 23 -18.20 29.16 -2.59
CA VAL A 23 -18.35 30.62 -2.68
C VAL A 23 -19.44 30.91 -3.72
N GLY A 24 -20.42 31.74 -3.38
CA GLY A 24 -21.59 32.06 -4.20
C GLY A 24 -22.89 31.34 -3.79
N GLU A 25 -22.80 30.31 -2.96
CA GLU A 25 -23.94 29.49 -2.51
C GLU A 25 -24.83 30.27 -1.51
N ILE A 26 -26.15 30.12 -1.63
CA ILE A 26 -27.14 30.67 -0.69
C ILE A 26 -27.46 29.61 0.36
N CYS A 27 -27.29 29.95 1.63
CA CYS A 27 -27.48 29.03 2.74
C CYS A 27 -28.44 29.60 3.79
N ASP A 28 -29.25 28.71 4.37
CA ASP A 28 -29.96 28.98 5.61
C ASP A 28 -28.97 28.85 6.78
N LEU A 29 -28.75 29.95 7.50
CA LEU A 29 -27.84 30.05 8.63
C LEU A 29 -28.61 30.39 9.90
N LYS A 30 -28.12 29.94 11.06
CA LYS A 30 -28.67 30.28 12.37
C LYS A 30 -27.65 31.09 13.15
N ILE A 31 -27.88 32.39 13.28
CA ILE A 31 -27.00 33.28 14.03
C ILE A 31 -27.17 33.00 15.53
N THR A 32 -26.09 32.55 16.16
CA THR A 32 -26.07 32.14 17.57
C THR A 32 -25.32 33.11 18.48
N ALA A 33 -24.54 34.03 17.92
CA ALA A 33 -23.85 35.07 18.67
C ALA A 33 -23.77 36.36 17.85
N LEU A 34 -23.71 37.50 18.54
CA LEU A 34 -23.45 38.81 17.96
C LEU A 34 -22.05 39.29 18.36
N ALA A 35 -21.28 39.82 17.42
CA ALA A 35 -19.96 40.41 17.63
C ALA A 35 -20.01 41.95 17.40
N PRO A 36 -18.95 42.70 17.75
CA PRO A 36 -18.85 44.13 17.47
C PRO A 36 -19.14 44.45 16.01
N ASN A 37 -19.63 45.66 15.76
CA ASN A 37 -20.04 46.14 14.43
C ASN A 37 -21.21 45.34 13.82
N ASN A 38 -22.15 44.86 14.65
CA ASN A 38 -23.36 44.13 14.24
C ASN A 38 -23.08 42.91 13.35
N ILE A 39 -22.01 42.17 13.63
CA ILE A 39 -21.67 40.95 12.88
C ILE A 39 -22.30 39.74 13.57
N GLY A 40 -23.22 39.07 12.88
CA GLY A 40 -23.78 37.80 13.32
C GLY A 40 -22.81 36.65 13.07
N ILE A 41 -22.74 35.70 14.01
CA ILE A 41 -21.91 34.49 13.92
C ILE A 41 -22.80 33.24 13.97
N ASP A 42 -22.67 32.40 12.93
CA ASP A 42 -23.14 31.02 12.95
C ASP A 42 -21.98 30.07 13.26
N GLU A 43 -22.10 29.30 14.34
CA GLU A 43 -21.07 28.37 14.83
C GLU A 43 -21.42 26.90 14.55
N PHE A 44 -22.66 26.58 14.17
CA PHE A 44 -23.18 25.20 14.23
C PHE A 44 -23.65 24.64 12.89
N SER A 45 -24.09 25.48 11.94
CA SER A 45 -24.60 24.97 10.66
C SER A 45 -23.50 24.31 9.83
N TYR A 46 -22.24 24.72 10.02
CA TYR A 46 -21.07 24.24 9.29
C TYR A 46 -19.86 24.02 10.22
N PRO A 47 -18.87 23.20 9.82
CA PRO A 47 -17.71 22.85 10.67
C PRO A 47 -16.73 24.01 10.92
N PHE A 48 -17.05 25.21 10.46
CA PHE A 48 -16.30 26.45 10.68
C PHE A 48 -17.27 27.62 10.85
N ALA A 49 -16.83 28.65 11.57
CA ALA A 49 -17.64 29.83 11.82
C ALA A 49 -17.93 30.63 10.53
N ILE A 50 -19.18 31.06 10.38
CA ILE A 50 -19.62 31.94 9.29
C ILE A 50 -19.99 33.29 9.88
N PHE A 51 -19.36 34.34 9.37
CA PHE A 51 -19.60 35.72 9.76
C PHE A 51 -20.54 36.39 8.77
N VAL A 52 -21.62 36.99 9.28
CA VAL A 52 -22.62 37.69 8.47
C VAL A 52 -22.74 39.13 8.99
N PRO A 53 -22.19 40.12 8.27
CA PRO A 53 -22.38 41.53 8.61
C PRO A 53 -23.87 41.91 8.63
N ASN A 54 -24.25 42.80 9.54
CA ASN A 54 -25.61 43.34 9.73
C ASN A 54 -26.69 42.32 10.07
N ALA A 55 -26.33 41.12 10.53
CA ALA A 55 -27.28 40.08 10.91
C ALA A 55 -27.61 40.10 12.41
N LYS A 56 -28.90 40.04 12.75
CA LYS A 56 -29.40 39.85 14.12
C LYS A 56 -29.42 38.35 14.50
N GLN A 57 -29.57 38.04 15.80
CA GLN A 57 -29.73 36.66 16.27
C GLN A 57 -31.03 36.05 15.71
N GLY A 58 -30.96 34.81 15.22
CA GLY A 58 -32.10 34.15 14.57
C GLY A 58 -31.74 33.38 13.30
N ASN A 59 -32.75 32.84 12.62
CA ASN A 59 -32.58 32.14 11.35
C ASN A 59 -32.57 33.16 10.20
N ILE A 60 -31.58 33.07 9.31
CA ILE A 60 -31.39 34.00 8.20
C ILE A 60 -31.01 33.25 6.92
N LYS A 61 -31.25 33.87 5.77
CA LYS A 61 -30.69 33.45 4.46
C LYS A 61 -29.53 34.35 4.08
N ALA A 62 -28.37 33.78 3.81
CA ALA A 62 -27.15 34.51 3.46
C ALA A 62 -26.38 33.85 2.30
N LYS A 63 -25.79 34.68 1.43
CA LYS A 63 -24.94 34.26 0.30
C LYS A 63 -23.48 34.26 0.73
N ILE A 64 -22.75 33.17 0.51
CA ILE A 64 -21.33 33.11 0.88
C ILE A 64 -20.48 33.91 -0.10
N VAL A 65 -19.79 34.93 0.40
CA VAL A 65 -18.96 35.84 -0.41
C VAL A 65 -17.49 35.39 -0.41
N LYS A 66 -16.99 34.94 0.74
CA LYS A 66 -15.58 34.61 0.89
C LYS A 66 -15.37 33.43 1.81
N LYS A 67 -14.40 32.58 1.46
CA LYS A 67 -13.93 31.48 2.31
C LYS A 67 -12.43 31.62 2.52
N ALA A 68 -12.00 31.75 3.77
CA ALA A 68 -10.60 31.84 4.13
C ALA A 68 -10.13 30.51 4.73
N VAL A 69 -9.12 29.89 4.10
CA VAL A 69 -8.44 28.71 4.63
C VAL A 69 -7.08 29.17 5.12
N THR A 70 -6.88 29.20 6.43
CA THR A 70 -5.57 29.54 7.03
C THR A 70 -4.64 28.33 6.99
N ALA A 71 -3.32 28.56 6.97
CA ALA A 71 -2.29 27.51 6.89
C ALA A 71 -2.34 26.48 8.05
N PHE A 72 -3.05 26.81 9.14
CA PHE A 72 -3.35 25.92 10.24
C PHE A 72 -4.72 25.26 10.01
N LYS A 73 -4.74 23.94 9.85
CA LYS A 73 -5.92 23.11 9.48
C LYS A 73 -7.15 23.23 10.39
N ASP A 74 -7.06 23.93 11.51
CA ASP A 74 -8.10 24.00 12.54
C ASP A 74 -8.87 25.34 12.57
N SER A 75 -8.53 26.31 11.71
CA SER A 75 -9.15 27.66 11.71
C SER A 75 -9.52 28.16 10.31
N SER A 76 -10.37 27.43 9.60
CA SER A 76 -11.09 28.00 8.44
C SER A 76 -12.27 28.85 8.90
N TYR A 77 -12.63 29.91 8.17
CA TYR A 77 -13.87 30.66 8.37
C TYR A 77 -14.45 31.10 7.03
N ALA A 78 -15.73 31.48 7.02
CA ALA A 78 -16.37 32.10 5.84
C ALA A 78 -17.06 33.41 6.21
N VAL A 79 -17.23 34.28 5.21
CA VAL A 79 -17.97 35.52 5.29
C VAL A 79 -19.13 35.42 4.30
N ALA A 80 -20.34 35.71 4.77
CA ALA A 80 -21.55 35.71 3.95
C ALA A 80 -22.24 37.08 4.01
N GLN A 81 -22.95 37.42 2.95
CA GLN A 81 -23.76 38.62 2.81
C GLN A 81 -25.22 38.25 3.10
N LEU A 82 -25.87 39.00 3.99
CA LEU A 82 -27.27 38.81 4.34
C LEU A 82 -28.16 39.07 3.10
N ILE A 83 -29.11 38.16 2.83
CA ILE A 83 -30.08 38.31 1.73
C ILE A 83 -31.46 38.64 2.30
N SER A 84 -31.96 37.79 3.20
CA SER A 84 -33.26 38.01 3.86
C SER A 84 -33.29 37.41 5.27
N THR A 85 -34.07 38.02 6.14
CA THR A 85 -34.43 37.48 7.44
C THR A 85 -35.76 36.73 7.28
N SER A 86 -35.79 35.42 7.51
CA SER A 86 -37.03 34.65 7.40
C SER A 86 -37.97 35.05 8.54
N GLN A 87 -39.01 35.84 8.24
CA GLN A 87 -40.24 35.89 9.02
C GLN A 87 -41.25 34.98 8.32
N ASP A 88 -41.21 33.68 8.60
CA ASP A 88 -42.33 32.80 8.32
C ASP A 88 -43.11 32.60 9.61
N GLY A 89 -44.31 33.16 9.62
CA GLY A 89 -45.30 32.98 10.66
C GLY A 89 -46.08 31.66 10.52
N SER A 90 -46.76 31.35 11.62
CA SER A 90 -47.74 30.28 11.88
C SER A 90 -47.22 29.00 12.57
N ASN A 91 -47.77 28.83 13.78
CA ASN A 91 -47.65 27.74 14.75
C ASN A 91 -46.43 27.78 15.69
N LEU A 92 -46.44 28.75 16.61
CA LEU A 92 -45.78 28.63 17.91
C LEU A 92 -46.81 28.88 19.02
N THR A 93 -47.07 27.80 19.75
CA THR A 93 -47.73 27.78 21.05
C THR A 93 -47.12 28.83 21.98
N LYS A 94 -47.96 29.49 22.77
CA LYS A 94 -47.61 30.47 23.82
C LYS A 94 -46.59 29.90 24.82
N SER A 95 -45.29 29.98 24.51
CA SER A 95 -44.21 29.78 25.50
C SER A 95 -42.82 30.29 25.09
N ASP A 96 -42.64 31.01 23.97
CA ASP A 96 -41.30 31.44 23.50
C ASP A 96 -41.20 32.96 23.17
N SER A 97 -42.14 33.77 23.67
CA SER A 97 -42.15 35.23 23.48
C SER A 97 -41.63 36.00 24.69
N GLU A 98 -40.42 35.68 25.14
CA GLU A 98 -39.58 36.63 25.88
C GLU A 98 -38.15 36.48 25.34
N ALA A 99 -37.84 37.21 24.28
CA ALA A 99 -36.45 37.41 23.90
C ALA A 99 -35.81 38.26 25.01
N ILE A 100 -35.22 37.59 26.01
CA ILE A 100 -34.44 38.21 27.08
C ILE A 100 -33.39 39.09 26.40
N SER A 101 -33.61 40.41 26.43
CA SER A 101 -32.65 41.38 25.93
C SER A 101 -31.36 41.18 26.74
N ALA A 102 -30.29 40.74 26.07
CA ALA A 102 -29.01 40.53 26.74
C ALA A 102 -28.59 41.85 27.44
N PRO A 103 -28.20 41.82 28.72
CA PRO A 103 -27.93 43.02 29.51
C PRO A 103 -26.68 43.79 29.07
N VAL A 104 -25.92 43.25 28.10
CA VAL A 104 -24.69 43.87 27.62
C VAL A 104 -24.54 43.75 26.11
N LYS A 105 -23.95 44.77 25.48
CA LYS A 105 -23.72 44.82 24.03
C LYS A 105 -22.27 44.47 23.67
N PRO A 106 -22.01 43.91 22.49
CA PRO A 106 -20.65 43.70 22.01
C PRO A 106 -19.93 45.05 21.84
N GLY A 107 -18.76 45.21 22.45
CA GLY A 107 -17.98 46.45 22.48
C GLY A 107 -17.96 47.15 23.84
N ASP A 108 -18.91 46.85 24.74
CA ASP A 108 -18.98 47.50 26.06
C ASP A 108 -17.74 47.18 26.90
N VAL A 109 -17.21 48.20 27.58
CA VAL A 109 -16.08 48.08 28.50
C VAL A 109 -16.60 48.16 29.93
N LEU A 110 -16.48 47.06 30.67
CA LEU A 110 -16.95 46.95 32.05
C LEU A 110 -15.79 46.74 33.03
N THR A 111 -15.91 47.30 34.22
CA THR A 111 -15.06 46.98 35.38
C THR A 111 -15.74 45.93 36.24
N VAL A 112 -15.19 44.72 36.28
CA VAL A 112 -15.85 43.58 36.94
C VAL A 112 -14.91 42.80 37.86
N ASN A 113 -15.51 42.18 38.87
CA ASN A 113 -14.84 41.24 39.76
C ASN A 113 -15.09 39.80 39.31
N ILE A 114 -14.01 39.06 39.07
CA ILE A 114 -14.11 37.67 38.60
C ILE A 114 -14.37 36.76 39.79
N THR A 115 -15.55 36.13 39.81
CA THR A 115 -16.05 35.38 40.97
C THR A 115 -15.50 33.95 41.02
N LYS A 116 -15.39 33.27 39.87
CA LYS A 116 -15.00 31.85 39.79
C LYS A 116 -14.07 31.57 38.61
N LYS A 117 -13.24 30.54 38.71
CA LYS A 117 -12.37 30.06 37.62
C LYS A 117 -12.83 28.67 37.14
N THR A 118 -12.95 28.50 35.83
CA THR A 118 -13.27 27.22 35.18
C THR A 118 -12.06 26.28 35.15
N GLN A 119 -12.32 24.97 34.97
CA GLN A 119 -11.27 23.94 34.81
C GLN A 119 -10.30 24.21 33.64
N LYS A 120 -10.72 24.98 32.64
CA LYS A 120 -9.89 25.36 31.48
C LYS A 120 -9.16 26.69 31.67
N GLY A 121 -9.27 27.31 32.84
CA GLY A 121 -8.55 28.53 33.20
C GLY A 121 -9.31 29.84 32.98
N ALA A 122 -10.46 29.85 32.29
CA ALA A 122 -11.27 31.06 32.09
C ALA A 122 -12.00 31.47 33.38
N GLY A 123 -12.05 32.77 33.66
CA GLY A 123 -12.83 33.38 34.73
C GLY A 123 -14.30 33.55 34.35
N ILE A 124 -15.19 33.43 35.33
CA ILE A 124 -16.62 33.69 35.23
C ILE A 124 -16.93 34.91 36.08
N VAL A 125 -17.71 35.83 35.51
CA VAL A 125 -18.38 36.93 36.19
C VAL A 125 -19.87 36.66 36.08
N GLU A 126 -20.57 36.60 37.21
CA GLU A 126 -22.04 36.45 37.25
C GLU A 126 -22.63 37.87 37.29
N LEU A 127 -23.36 38.28 36.25
CA LEU A 127 -23.95 39.63 36.15
C LEU A 127 -25.38 39.66 36.69
N SER A 128 -26.11 38.56 36.49
CA SER A 128 -27.48 38.28 36.93
C SER A 128 -27.61 36.74 37.08
N PRO A 129 -28.57 36.17 37.85
CA PRO A 129 -28.68 34.72 38.05
C PRO A 129 -28.63 33.90 36.75
N ASP A 130 -29.21 34.47 35.69
CA ASP A 130 -29.37 33.82 34.39
C ASP A 130 -28.35 34.27 33.33
N TYR A 131 -27.43 35.21 33.65
CA TYR A 131 -26.49 35.77 32.67
C TYR A 131 -25.04 35.85 33.17
N LYS A 132 -24.11 35.26 32.41
CA LYS A 132 -22.69 35.09 32.80
C LYS A 132 -21.73 35.69 31.77
N ILE A 133 -20.62 36.27 32.21
CA ILE A 133 -19.52 36.72 31.34
C ILE A 133 -18.30 35.83 31.53
N ILE A 134 -17.75 35.33 30.43
CA ILE A 134 -16.58 34.46 30.39
C ILE A 134 -15.36 35.27 29.97
N VAL A 135 -14.38 35.36 30.87
CA VAL A 135 -13.12 36.10 30.70
C VAL A 135 -11.95 35.11 30.54
N PRO A 136 -11.19 35.12 29.43
CA PRO A 136 -10.04 34.25 29.27
C PRO A 136 -8.86 34.74 30.14
N LEU A 137 -8.71 34.15 31.32
CA LEU A 137 -7.53 34.30 32.16
C LEU A 137 -6.53 33.19 31.77
N GLY A 138 -5.27 33.53 31.50
CA GLY A 138 -4.24 32.54 31.19
C GLY A 138 -3.88 31.63 32.38
N GLN A 139 -2.65 31.09 32.38
CA GLN A 139 -2.08 30.35 33.52
C GLN A 139 -1.72 31.26 34.72
N GLU A 140 -2.52 32.28 35.00
CA GLU A 140 -2.32 33.17 36.15
C GLU A 140 -3.05 32.59 37.35
N GLU A 141 -2.32 32.39 38.45
CA GLU A 141 -2.82 31.76 39.69
C GLU A 141 -3.70 32.72 40.51
N VAL A 142 -3.58 34.04 40.30
CA VAL A 142 -4.30 35.06 41.08
C VAL A 142 -5.43 35.66 40.23
N LEU A 143 -6.65 35.66 40.77
CA LEU A 143 -7.82 36.31 40.16
C LEU A 143 -7.69 37.84 40.29
N PRO A 144 -7.71 38.61 39.19
CA PRO A 144 -7.65 40.06 39.26
C PRO A 144 -8.96 40.62 39.87
N LYS A 145 -8.83 41.46 40.90
CA LYS A 145 -9.91 42.31 41.43
C LYS A 145 -9.97 43.60 40.58
N ASN A 146 -11.17 44.07 40.24
CA ASN A 146 -11.47 45.24 39.40
C ASN A 146 -10.86 45.15 37.98
N ALA A 147 -11.14 44.06 37.26
CA ALA A 147 -10.64 43.86 35.91
C ALA A 147 -11.44 44.70 34.89
N LYS A 148 -10.76 45.51 34.08
CA LYS A 148 -11.35 46.14 32.88
C LYS A 148 -11.45 45.11 31.76
N ILE A 149 -12.66 44.81 31.34
CA ILE A 149 -12.96 43.85 30.27
C ILE A 149 -13.73 44.54 29.14
N ALA A 150 -13.42 44.22 27.89
CA ALA A 150 -14.24 44.60 26.73
C ALA A 150 -14.99 43.37 26.20
N ILE A 151 -16.29 43.51 25.98
CA ILE A 151 -17.12 42.41 25.49
C ILE A 151 -16.91 42.21 24.00
N THR A 152 -16.63 40.97 23.63
CA THR A 152 -16.27 40.58 22.26
C THR A 152 -17.37 39.81 21.55
N ARG A 153 -18.21 39.04 22.27
CA ARG A 153 -19.31 38.28 21.68
C ARG A 153 -20.44 38.14 22.70
N VAL A 154 -21.67 38.33 22.26
CA VAL A 154 -22.87 38.23 23.11
C VAL A 154 -23.76 37.09 22.58
N LYS A 155 -24.18 36.20 23.48
CA LYS A 155 -25.17 35.15 23.23
C LYS A 155 -26.37 35.35 24.15
N SER A 156 -27.42 34.55 23.96
CA SER A 156 -28.67 34.65 24.70
C SER A 156 -28.50 34.57 26.22
N ASN A 157 -27.59 33.72 26.73
CA ASN A 157 -27.48 33.45 28.18
C ASN A 157 -26.07 33.74 28.75
N TYR A 158 -25.11 34.18 27.91
CA TYR A 158 -23.76 34.54 28.36
C TYR A 158 -23.02 35.38 27.31
N ALA A 159 -21.97 36.08 27.74
CA ALA A 159 -21.08 36.85 26.87
C ALA A 159 -19.61 36.44 27.04
N PHE A 160 -18.81 36.65 26.00
CA PHE A 160 -17.35 36.52 26.04
C PHE A 160 -16.70 37.89 26.04
N SER A 161 -15.68 38.08 26.86
CA SER A 161 -14.91 39.33 26.91
C SER A 161 -13.41 39.10 26.78
N MET A 162 -12.65 40.17 26.59
CA MET A 162 -11.19 40.19 26.67
C MET A 162 -10.74 41.27 27.65
N LEU A 163 -9.60 41.03 28.32
CA LEU A 163 -8.97 42.01 29.20
C LEU A 163 -8.34 43.14 28.38
N THR A 164 -8.83 44.37 28.57
CA THR A 164 -8.25 45.57 27.96
C THR A 164 -7.11 46.08 28.82
N GLY A 165 -5.87 46.02 28.31
CA GLY A 165 -4.66 46.37 29.07
C GLY A 165 -3.40 45.58 28.72
N ARG A 166 -3.44 44.64 27.76
CA ARG A 166 -2.26 43.99 27.18
C ARG A 166 -2.08 44.36 25.70
N GLY A 167 -1.80 45.63 25.45
CA GLY A 167 -1.39 46.15 24.15
C GLY A 167 0.13 46.35 24.09
N SER A 168 0.70 46.06 22.93
CA SER A 168 2.13 46.01 22.62
C SER A 168 2.87 47.35 22.65
N GLU A 169 3.70 47.54 23.67
CA GLU A 169 4.96 48.27 23.57
C GLU A 169 6.08 47.36 24.09
N ALA A 170 7.29 47.49 23.56
CA ALA A 170 8.47 46.75 24.01
C ALA A 170 8.95 47.22 25.40
N SER A 171 8.05 47.40 26.36
CA SER A 171 8.34 47.67 27.76
C SER A 171 8.32 46.35 28.54
N ILE A 172 9.48 45.96 29.06
CA ILE A 172 9.55 44.89 30.06
C ILE A 172 9.05 45.51 31.38
N SER A 173 7.75 45.35 31.68
CA SER A 173 7.14 45.89 32.90
C SER A 173 7.46 45.05 34.14
N ASP A 174 7.87 45.77 35.18
CA ASP A 174 7.99 45.58 36.64
C ASP A 174 8.34 44.25 37.31
N LYS A 175 8.19 43.10 36.68
CA LYS A 175 8.53 41.79 37.28
C LYS A 175 10.00 41.39 37.07
N ILE A 176 10.92 42.34 37.21
CA ILE A 176 12.35 42.08 37.23
C ILE A 176 12.81 41.97 38.69
N GLY A 177 12.98 40.73 39.16
CA GLY A 177 13.67 40.48 40.42
C GLY A 177 15.15 40.83 40.29
N ILE A 178 15.58 41.87 40.99
CA ILE A 178 16.99 42.25 41.09
C ILE A 178 17.60 41.37 42.19
N ASP A 179 18.61 40.56 41.85
CA ASP A 179 19.37 39.79 42.84
C ASP A 179 20.17 40.80 43.69
N LYS A 180 19.73 41.08 44.92
CA LYS A 180 20.54 41.82 45.92
C LYS A 180 21.72 40.93 46.32
N ASP A 181 22.95 41.37 46.04
CA ASP A 181 24.12 40.83 46.74
C ASP A 181 24.05 41.35 48.19
N LYS A 182 24.15 40.46 49.18
CA LYS A 182 24.10 40.82 50.60
C LYS A 182 25.30 41.72 50.94
N LYS A 183 25.06 43.01 51.05
CA LYS A 183 25.63 44.01 51.97
C LYS A 183 24.98 45.36 51.63
N ASP A 184 24.68 46.15 52.67
CA ASP A 184 24.12 47.51 52.68
C ASP A 184 22.59 47.59 52.86
N GLU A 185 22.19 47.72 54.13
CA GLU A 185 20.81 47.91 54.60
C GLU A 185 20.41 49.39 54.80
N SER A 186 21.24 50.35 54.39
CA SER A 186 20.97 51.78 54.58
C SER A 186 20.83 52.54 53.25
N SER A 187 19.71 52.33 52.55
CA SER A 187 19.12 53.34 51.63
C SER A 187 17.86 52.81 50.95
N LYS A 188 16.70 53.05 51.59
CA LYS A 188 15.42 53.07 50.88
C LYS A 188 15.36 54.36 50.05
N ARG A 189 15.99 54.39 48.87
CA ARG A 189 15.80 55.46 47.86
C ARG A 189 15.53 54.85 46.48
N ASN A 190 14.38 55.22 45.92
CA ASN A 190 13.89 55.03 44.53
C ASN A 190 14.08 53.64 43.87
N LEU A 191 13.07 52.78 44.02
CA LEU A 191 12.98 51.43 43.44
C LEU A 191 12.79 51.36 41.89
N ASN A 192 12.80 52.48 41.18
CA ASN A 192 12.41 52.56 39.77
C ASN A 192 13.56 52.71 38.76
N LYS A 193 14.83 52.84 39.19
CA LYS A 193 15.98 53.09 38.30
C LYS A 193 16.96 51.89 38.26
N LEU A 194 17.44 51.50 37.07
CA LEU A 194 18.47 50.47 36.90
C LEU A 194 19.85 51.04 37.26
N MET A 195 20.25 50.85 38.52
CA MET A 195 21.55 51.31 39.01
C MET A 195 22.72 50.51 38.42
N TYR A 196 23.90 51.15 38.37
CA TYR A 196 25.15 50.48 38.03
C TYR A 196 25.34 49.23 38.91
N GLY A 197 25.66 48.10 38.29
CA GLY A 197 25.92 46.84 39.00
C GLY A 197 24.72 45.90 39.15
N CYS A 198 23.48 46.38 38.97
CA CYS A 198 22.28 45.54 39.05
C CYS A 198 22.32 44.37 38.07
N LYS A 199 21.93 43.17 38.54
CA LYS A 199 21.85 41.94 37.75
C LYS A 199 20.41 41.47 37.70
N PHE A 200 19.96 41.10 36.52
CA PHE A 200 18.65 40.50 36.35
C PHE A 200 18.60 39.56 35.17
N THR A 201 17.55 38.73 35.12
CA THR A 201 17.37 37.72 34.08
C THR A 201 16.15 38.03 33.23
N THR A 202 16.33 38.15 31.91
CA THR A 202 15.25 38.43 30.96
C THR A 202 15.47 37.68 29.64
N ILE A 203 14.43 37.57 28.82
CA ILE A 203 14.54 37.10 27.44
C ILE A 203 14.58 38.34 26.57
N ILE A 204 15.58 38.47 25.69
CA ILE A 204 15.64 39.56 24.71
C ILE A 204 14.64 39.22 23.60
N PRO A 205 13.60 40.02 23.34
CA PRO A 205 12.61 39.72 22.30
C PRO A 205 13.23 39.59 20.90
N GLU A 206 12.57 38.87 20.00
CA GLU A 206 13.05 38.64 18.63
C GLU A 206 13.04 39.92 17.79
N ASN A 207 12.01 40.76 18.00
CA ASN A 207 11.79 42.01 17.26
C ASN A 207 12.45 43.24 17.91
N VAL A 208 13.53 43.05 18.68
CA VAL A 208 14.24 44.17 19.34
C VAL A 208 14.97 45.03 18.31
N LYS A 209 14.82 46.36 18.42
CA LYS A 209 15.61 47.33 17.65
C LYS A 209 17.10 47.13 17.97
N LYS A 210 17.91 46.96 16.93
CA LYS A 210 19.36 46.77 17.02
C LYS A 210 20.07 48.01 16.53
N TYR A 211 21.12 48.39 17.23
CA TYR A 211 22.05 49.42 16.78
C TYR A 211 23.47 48.85 16.92
N ASN A 212 24.13 48.60 15.78
CA ASN A 212 25.38 47.83 15.72
C ASN A 212 25.27 46.50 16.49
N ASN A 213 26.16 46.28 17.47
CA ASN A 213 26.17 45.09 18.32
C ASN A 213 25.31 45.23 19.59
N TYR A 214 24.48 46.26 19.70
CA TYR A 214 23.62 46.49 20.87
C TYR A 214 22.15 46.24 20.55
N ALA A 215 21.48 45.50 21.43
CA ALA A 215 20.03 45.35 21.46
C ALA A 215 19.43 46.38 22.43
N ILE A 216 18.43 47.13 21.97
CA ILE A 216 17.81 48.21 22.73
C ILE A 216 16.57 47.69 23.44
N LEU A 217 16.57 47.71 24.77
CA LEU A 217 15.45 47.23 25.60
C LEU A 217 14.90 48.37 26.45
N LYS A 218 13.59 48.60 26.45
CA LYS A 218 12.96 49.51 27.41
C LYS A 218 12.65 48.72 28.69
N VAL A 219 13.31 49.07 29.78
CA VAL A 219 13.16 48.42 31.09
C VAL A 219 12.88 49.48 32.14
N ARG A 220 11.72 49.43 32.80
CA ARG A 220 11.30 50.40 33.86
C ARG A 220 11.55 51.87 33.48
N ASN A 221 11.04 52.31 32.33
CA ASN A 221 11.22 53.67 31.79
C ASN A 221 12.69 54.10 31.54
N GLN A 222 13.62 53.16 31.44
CA GLN A 222 14.98 53.40 30.96
C GLN A 222 15.28 52.61 29.69
N ILE A 223 16.09 53.22 28.80
CA ILE A 223 16.57 52.55 27.58
C ILE A 223 17.88 51.83 27.90
N LEU A 224 17.85 50.51 27.88
CA LEU A 224 18.99 49.65 28.15
C LEU A 224 19.61 49.13 26.84
N PHE A 225 20.84 49.56 26.56
CA PHE A 225 21.66 49.06 25.46
C PHE A 225 22.43 47.81 25.90
N VAL A 226 22.01 46.65 25.40
CA VAL A 226 22.62 45.36 25.76
C VAL A 226 23.53 44.88 24.64
N ARG A 227 24.83 44.76 24.91
CA ARG A 227 25.78 44.23 23.91
C ARG A 227 25.51 42.74 23.66
N LEU A 228 25.22 42.36 22.42
CA LEU A 228 24.91 41.00 21.96
C LEU A 228 26.19 40.15 21.83
N GLU A 229 26.76 39.75 22.96
CA GLU A 229 27.94 38.87 23.02
C GLU A 229 27.53 37.41 23.31
N LYS A 230 28.50 36.48 23.21
CA LYS A 230 28.35 35.05 23.60
C LYS A 230 27.37 34.21 22.76
N GLY A 231 26.95 34.70 21.59
CA GLY A 231 26.13 33.94 20.65
C GLY A 231 24.68 33.71 21.10
N VAL A 232 24.08 34.70 21.75
CA VAL A 232 22.69 34.67 22.23
C VAL A 232 21.70 34.61 21.06
N MET A 233 20.75 33.69 21.14
CA MET A 233 19.63 33.63 20.20
C MET A 233 18.45 34.45 20.74
N LEU A 234 18.07 35.49 20.00
CA LEU A 234 16.96 36.38 20.33
C LEU A 234 15.64 35.61 20.38
N GLY A 235 14.71 36.05 21.23
CA GLY A 235 13.39 35.45 21.43
C GLY A 235 13.37 34.11 22.17
N ARG A 236 14.52 33.44 22.34
CA ARG A 236 14.59 32.06 22.85
C ARG A 236 15.39 31.92 24.13
N ASP A 237 16.60 32.47 24.16
CA ASP A 237 17.50 32.27 25.29
C ASP A 237 17.15 33.22 26.46
N LYS A 238 17.06 32.67 27.67
CA LYS A 238 17.02 33.49 28.90
C LYS A 238 18.42 34.01 29.16
N VAL A 239 18.58 35.31 29.36
CA VAL A 239 19.87 35.95 29.54
C VAL A 239 19.95 36.66 30.88
N ARG A 240 21.07 36.50 31.59
CA ARG A 240 21.40 37.30 32.77
C ARG A 240 22.23 38.51 32.35
N ILE A 241 21.70 39.70 32.56
CA ILE A 241 22.29 40.98 32.15
C ILE A 241 22.75 41.72 33.42
N LYS A 242 23.95 42.31 33.37
CA LYS A 242 24.44 43.25 34.38
C LYS A 242 24.57 44.64 33.79
N VAL A 243 24.02 45.63 34.47
CA VAL A 243 24.18 47.03 34.11
C VAL A 243 25.61 47.46 34.42
N ARG A 244 26.30 47.98 33.41
CA ARG A 244 27.74 48.29 33.42
C ARG A 244 28.04 49.78 33.31
N ARG A 245 27.07 50.60 32.93
CA ARG A 245 27.16 52.06 32.99
C ARG A 245 25.73 52.58 33.04
N ASP A 246 25.45 53.45 33.99
CA ASP A 246 24.23 54.24 34.00
C ASP A 246 24.61 55.64 33.50
N ILE A 247 23.95 56.14 32.46
CA ILE A 247 24.23 57.46 31.89
C ILE A 247 23.20 58.41 32.49
N GLY A 248 23.44 58.72 33.77
CA GLY A 248 22.42 59.27 34.67
C GLY A 248 22.00 60.71 34.46
N ASN A 249 22.68 61.49 33.60
CA ASN A 249 22.44 62.94 33.41
C ASN A 249 22.06 63.34 31.97
N SER A 250 21.49 62.43 31.18
CA SER A 250 20.95 62.77 29.85
C SER A 250 19.41 62.82 29.90
N PRO A 251 18.74 63.67 29.09
CA PRO A 251 17.28 63.74 29.01
C PRO A 251 16.61 62.41 28.62
N PHE A 252 17.39 61.42 28.16
CA PHE A 252 16.91 60.14 27.63
C PHE A 252 17.07 58.92 28.56
N ASN A 253 17.50 59.09 29.81
CA ASN A 253 17.50 58.05 30.87
C ASN A 253 17.98 56.64 30.38
N CYS A 254 19.23 56.58 29.89
CA CYS A 254 19.81 55.41 29.22
C CYS A 254 20.83 54.66 30.08
N ALA A 255 20.90 53.33 29.94
CA ALA A 255 21.87 52.46 30.60
C ALA A 255 22.53 51.48 29.62
N ILE A 256 23.74 51.02 29.91
CA ILE A 256 24.45 50.01 29.10
C ILE A 256 24.57 48.71 29.90
N GLY A 257 24.03 47.62 29.33
CA GLY A 257 24.06 46.27 29.90
C GLY A 257 25.05 45.35 29.22
N LYS A 258 25.70 44.47 30.00
CA LYS A 258 26.52 43.37 29.52
C LYS A 258 25.88 42.02 29.85
N ILE A 259 25.85 41.13 28.87
CA ILE A 259 25.37 39.75 29.04
C ILE A 259 26.39 38.92 29.83
N ILE A 260 26.03 38.51 31.05
CA ILE A 260 26.87 37.64 31.88
C ILE A 260 26.67 36.17 31.50
N GLN A 261 25.43 35.69 31.47
CA GLN A 261 25.15 34.25 31.36
C GLN A 261 23.93 33.99 30.48
N ILE A 262 24.03 32.94 29.66
CA ILE A 262 22.93 32.41 28.83
C ILE A 262 22.31 31.22 29.58
N ASN A 263 20.98 31.18 29.61
CA ASN A 263 20.12 30.26 30.36
C ASN A 263 20.54 30.08 31.82
N PRO A 264 20.52 31.16 32.64
CA PRO A 264 20.86 31.11 34.05
C PRO A 264 19.89 30.18 34.80
N VAL A 265 20.43 29.15 35.45
CA VAL A 265 19.67 28.21 36.29
C VAL A 265 19.73 28.69 37.74
N SER A 266 18.60 28.65 38.46
CA SER A 266 18.57 28.99 39.89
C SER A 266 19.50 28.09 40.72
N LYS A 267 19.98 28.60 41.86
CA LYS A 267 20.87 27.83 42.76
C LYS A 267 20.23 26.51 43.19
N SER A 268 18.94 26.53 43.55
CA SER A 268 18.15 25.33 43.91
C SER A 268 18.11 24.33 42.77
N LYS A 269 17.70 24.76 41.56
CA LYS A 269 17.62 23.89 40.38
C LYS A 269 18.98 23.33 39.98
N LYS A 270 20.07 24.10 40.14
CA LYS A 270 21.44 23.61 39.94
C LYS A 270 21.81 22.53 40.95
N ALA A 271 21.47 22.71 42.23
CA ALA A 271 21.67 21.69 43.26
C ALA A 271 20.86 20.42 42.95
N THR A 272 19.59 20.54 42.53
CA THR A 272 18.76 19.39 42.13
C THR A 272 19.35 18.64 40.93
N LEU A 273 19.83 19.35 39.90
CA LEU A 273 20.54 18.74 38.77
C LEU A 273 21.86 18.08 39.20
N VAL A 274 22.52 18.65 40.21
CA VAL A 274 23.73 18.05 40.79
C VAL A 274 23.40 16.73 41.47
N MET A 275 22.41 16.75 42.36
CA MET A 275 21.95 15.58 43.10
C MET A 275 21.43 14.49 42.18
N ASN A 276 20.65 14.83 41.15
CA ASN A 276 20.11 13.83 40.21
C ASN A 276 21.21 13.08 39.47
N SER A 277 22.26 13.76 38.97
CA SER A 277 23.34 13.01 38.33
C SER A 277 24.25 12.27 39.32
N ILE A 278 24.35 12.71 40.58
CA ILE A 278 25.04 11.92 41.61
C ILE A 278 24.24 10.65 41.93
N ARG A 279 22.90 10.74 42.04
CA ARG A 279 22.02 9.57 42.19
C ARG A 279 22.20 8.59 41.02
N GLU A 280 22.28 9.09 39.79
CA GLU A 280 22.61 8.25 38.63
C GLU A 280 23.98 7.57 38.79
N MET A 281 25.03 8.31 39.18
CA MET A 281 26.38 7.76 39.36
C MET A 281 26.44 6.70 40.48
N LEU A 282 25.71 6.93 41.58
CA LEU A 282 25.56 5.97 42.67
C LEU A 282 24.87 4.69 42.20
N ALA A 283 23.77 4.81 41.46
CA ALA A 283 23.02 3.66 40.91
C ALA A 283 23.85 2.79 39.96
N HIS A 284 24.85 3.36 39.28
CA HIS A 284 25.76 2.63 38.40
C HIS A 284 27.01 2.10 39.12
N GLY A 285 27.13 2.27 40.45
CA GLY A 285 28.24 1.75 41.25
C GLY A 285 29.56 2.47 41.04
N MET A 286 29.55 3.72 40.59
CA MET A 286 30.78 4.47 40.28
C MET A 286 31.62 4.86 41.51
N HIS A 287 31.02 4.78 42.70
CA HIS A 287 31.61 5.22 43.97
C HIS A 287 32.47 4.16 44.66
N PHE A 288 32.32 2.89 44.28
CA PHE A 288 33.13 1.82 44.84
C PHE A 288 34.56 1.93 44.28
N GLY A 289 35.55 2.05 45.15
CA GLY A 289 36.94 1.91 44.77
C GLY A 289 37.50 0.54 45.14
N GLU A 290 38.76 0.31 44.77
CA GLU A 290 39.53 -0.88 45.14
C GLU A 290 39.82 -0.97 46.66
N LYS A 291 40.27 -2.15 47.11
CA LYS A 291 40.73 -2.41 48.50
C LYS A 291 41.76 -1.38 48.96
N THR A 292 41.71 -1.01 50.25
CA THR A 292 42.61 -0.01 50.87
C THR A 292 44.09 -0.32 50.66
N VAL A 293 44.49 -1.59 50.80
CA VAL A 293 45.88 -2.06 50.62
C VAL A 293 46.45 -1.77 49.24
N LYS A 294 45.60 -1.75 48.20
CA LYS A 294 46.01 -1.52 46.81
C LYS A 294 45.92 -0.05 46.40
N CYS A 295 45.49 0.84 47.30
CA CYS A 295 45.26 2.24 46.98
C CYS A 295 46.56 2.97 46.66
N HIS A 296 46.58 3.73 45.58
CA HIS A 296 47.68 4.59 45.22
C HIS A 296 47.63 5.90 46.03
N ALA A 297 48.76 6.37 46.56
CA ALA A 297 48.81 7.54 47.44
C ALA A 297 48.23 8.81 46.78
N ARG A 298 48.52 9.03 45.49
CA ARG A 298 48.04 10.19 44.71
C ARG A 298 46.51 10.20 44.50
N MET A 299 45.82 9.09 44.74
CA MET A 299 44.35 9.03 44.67
C MET A 299 43.64 9.56 45.91
N LYS A 300 44.37 9.84 47.01
CA LYS A 300 43.80 10.41 48.25
C LYS A 300 42.94 11.66 48.00
N GLN A 301 43.34 12.50 47.04
CA GLN A 301 42.60 13.70 46.65
C GLN A 301 41.26 13.42 45.95
N TYR A 302 41.00 12.22 45.44
CA TYR A 302 39.75 11.85 44.75
C TYR A 302 38.87 10.92 45.58
N ILE A 303 39.34 10.50 46.75
CA ILE A 303 38.61 9.69 47.71
C ILE A 303 37.75 10.60 48.60
N TRP A 304 36.63 10.08 49.08
CA TRP A 304 35.79 10.75 50.05
C TRP A 304 36.50 10.74 51.41
N LEU A 305 36.56 11.87 52.09
CA LEU A 305 37.19 11.98 53.42
C LEU A 305 36.11 12.13 54.50
N HIS A 306 36.42 11.66 55.71
CA HIS A 306 35.61 11.95 56.89
C HIS A 306 35.57 13.47 57.16
N LYS A 307 34.36 13.99 57.39
CA LYS A 307 34.11 15.43 57.58
C LYS A 307 33.99 15.86 59.05
N GLN A 308 33.69 14.93 59.95
CA GLN A 308 33.39 15.17 61.36
C GLN A 308 34.06 14.09 62.23
N GLY A 309 34.36 14.44 63.48
CA GLY A 309 34.99 13.56 64.49
C GLY A 309 36.52 13.58 64.49
N GLN A 310 37.10 12.77 65.39
CA GLN A 310 38.56 12.57 65.59
C GLN A 310 39.30 12.15 64.30
N ASN A 311 38.60 11.49 63.36
CA ASN A 311 39.15 11.00 62.10
C ASN A 311 39.04 12.01 60.93
N LYS A 312 38.96 13.32 61.19
CA LYS A 312 38.86 14.35 60.15
C LYS A 312 39.99 14.22 59.14
N ASN A 313 39.68 14.34 57.84
CA ASN A 313 40.62 14.18 56.72
C ASN A 313 41.18 12.75 56.49
N ARG A 314 40.77 11.74 57.27
CA ARG A 314 41.07 10.35 56.92
C ARG A 314 40.18 9.85 55.77
N PRO A 315 40.70 9.00 54.85
CA PRO A 315 39.90 8.40 53.79
C PRO A 315 38.72 7.60 54.35
N PHE A 316 37.55 7.82 53.77
CA PHE A 316 36.34 7.07 54.11
C PHE A 316 36.42 5.67 53.50
N VAL A 317 36.30 4.65 54.35
CA VAL A 317 36.39 3.24 53.99
C VAL A 317 35.08 2.56 54.34
N LYS A 318 34.55 1.76 53.42
CA LYS A 318 33.35 0.94 53.64
C LYS A 318 33.66 -0.49 53.20
N LYS A 319 33.49 -1.47 54.09
CA LYS A 319 33.82 -2.89 53.84
C LYS A 319 35.25 -3.10 53.32
N GLY A 320 36.23 -2.39 53.88
CA GLY A 320 37.64 -2.51 53.45
C GLY A 320 37.99 -1.88 52.09
N GLN A 321 37.06 -1.14 51.47
CA GLN A 321 37.26 -0.45 50.20
C GLN A 321 37.13 1.07 50.35
N HIS A 322 37.94 1.82 49.60
CA HIS A 322 37.80 3.27 49.55
C HIS A 322 36.56 3.70 48.76
N VAL A 323 35.93 4.79 49.19
CA VAL A 323 34.79 5.37 48.47
C VAL A 323 35.25 6.57 47.65
N ILE A 324 35.05 6.51 46.34
CA ILE A 324 35.41 7.57 45.40
C ILE A 324 34.45 8.75 45.54
N ASN A 325 35.00 9.97 45.53
CA ASN A 325 34.23 11.20 45.63
C ASN A 325 33.51 11.54 44.31
N LEU A 326 32.23 11.21 44.22
CA LEU A 326 31.41 11.43 43.03
C LEU A 326 31.25 12.90 42.62
N LEU A 327 31.40 13.87 43.54
CA LEU A 327 31.38 15.29 43.18
C LEU A 327 32.60 15.64 42.32
N LYS A 328 33.77 15.12 42.71
CA LYS A 328 35.01 15.26 41.95
C LYS A 328 34.91 14.49 40.63
N THR A 329 34.40 13.25 40.66
CA THR A 329 34.10 12.45 39.46
C THR A 329 33.24 13.21 38.45
N ARG A 330 32.14 13.83 38.90
CA ARG A 330 31.25 14.62 38.04
C ARG A 330 31.98 15.80 37.41
N ARG A 331 32.80 16.53 38.17
CA ARG A 331 33.57 17.67 37.66
C ARG A 331 34.55 17.22 36.58
N CYS A 332 35.31 16.15 36.86
CA CYS A 332 36.26 15.56 35.92
C CYS A 332 35.56 15.02 34.66
N LEU A 333 34.46 14.29 34.82
CA LEU A 333 33.66 13.77 33.71
C LEU A 333 33.12 14.90 32.82
N ASN A 334 32.58 15.97 33.40
CA ASN A 334 32.08 17.11 32.61
C ASN A 334 33.21 17.83 31.85
N LYS A 335 34.39 18.00 32.48
CA LYS A 335 35.57 18.55 31.83
C LYS A 335 35.97 17.66 30.64
N ALA A 336 36.05 16.35 30.85
CA ALA A 336 36.36 15.37 29.82
C ALA A 336 35.34 15.37 28.66
N LEU A 337 34.04 15.39 28.97
CA LEU A 337 32.98 15.48 27.96
C LEU A 337 33.12 16.74 27.11
N SER A 338 33.45 17.88 27.73
CA SER A 338 33.61 19.15 27.02
C SER A 338 34.81 19.12 26.06
N THR A 339 35.94 18.55 26.48
CA THR A 339 37.16 18.44 25.65
C THR A 339 36.99 17.41 24.55
N LEU A 340 36.37 16.25 24.81
CA LEU A 340 36.00 15.27 23.78
C LEU A 340 35.07 15.88 22.72
N THR A 341 34.09 16.69 23.14
CA THR A 341 33.19 17.39 22.21
C THR A 341 33.99 18.33 21.30
N LYS A 342 34.94 19.10 21.86
CA LYS A 342 35.82 19.99 21.09
C LYS A 342 36.67 19.21 20.09
N TYR A 343 37.26 18.08 20.49
CA TYR A 343 38.06 17.24 19.59
C TYR A 343 37.22 16.60 18.49
N ALA A 344 35.99 16.18 18.79
CA ALA A 344 35.06 15.64 17.80
C ALA A 344 34.62 16.71 16.78
N LEU A 345 34.39 17.96 17.21
CA LEU A 345 34.11 19.08 16.31
C LEU A 345 35.31 19.39 15.40
N LYS A 346 36.53 19.35 15.95
CA LYS A 346 37.78 19.45 15.18
C LYS A 346 38.02 18.26 14.25
N GLY A 347 37.27 17.16 14.41
CA GLY A 347 37.31 15.99 13.54
C GLY A 347 38.49 15.08 13.80
N ARG A 348 39.01 15.11 15.03
CA ARG A 348 40.02 14.15 15.48
C ARG A 348 39.41 12.76 15.58
N THR A 349 40.28 11.78 15.43
CA THR A 349 40.02 10.34 15.52
C THR A 349 40.16 9.87 16.97
N PHE A 350 39.33 8.89 17.36
CA PHE A 350 39.29 8.38 18.74
C PHE A 350 39.76 6.93 18.79
N LEU A 351 40.65 6.59 19.72
CA LEU A 351 41.12 5.24 19.97
C LEU A 351 40.61 4.78 21.34
N PHE A 352 39.71 3.80 21.38
CA PHE A 352 39.18 3.23 22.61
C PHE A 352 40.00 2.00 23.02
N ILE A 353 40.53 2.00 24.24
CA ILE A 353 41.42 0.96 24.76
C ILE A 353 40.82 0.43 26.05
N GLY A 354 40.65 -0.89 26.12
CA GLY A 354 40.29 -1.56 27.36
C GLY A 354 40.18 -3.06 27.18
N THR A 355 41.18 -3.78 27.67
CA THR A 355 41.30 -5.24 27.57
C THR A 355 40.69 -5.96 28.77
N LYS A 356 40.38 -5.22 29.84
CA LYS A 356 39.64 -5.73 31.01
C LYS A 356 38.33 -6.39 30.56
N LYS A 357 38.04 -7.60 31.08
CA LYS A 357 36.81 -8.37 30.75
C LYS A 357 35.51 -7.53 30.80
N PRO A 358 35.23 -6.71 31.85
CA PRO A 358 34.02 -5.88 31.88
C PRO A 358 34.00 -4.76 30.83
N ALA A 359 35.16 -4.30 30.37
CA ALA A 359 35.33 -3.21 29.40
C ALA A 359 35.35 -3.68 27.95
N ALA A 360 35.94 -4.85 27.65
CA ALA A 360 36.27 -5.30 26.30
C ALA A 360 35.11 -5.23 25.30
N GLY A 361 33.94 -5.72 25.69
CA GLY A 361 32.74 -5.67 24.84
C GLY A 361 32.13 -4.27 24.71
N LEU A 362 32.29 -3.41 25.73
CA LEU A 362 31.75 -2.05 25.75
C LEU A 362 32.61 -1.09 24.92
N VAL A 363 33.94 -1.24 24.95
CA VAL A 363 34.90 -0.47 24.16
C VAL A 363 34.68 -0.70 22.66
N ALA A 364 34.59 -1.97 22.23
CA ALA A 364 34.29 -2.31 20.83
C ALA A 364 32.95 -1.71 20.37
N ARG A 365 31.93 -1.78 21.23
CA ARG A 365 30.61 -1.18 20.98
C ARG A 365 30.67 0.35 20.90
N ALA A 366 31.44 1.00 21.77
CA ALA A 366 31.60 2.45 21.78
C ALA A 366 32.27 2.96 20.52
N SER A 367 33.30 2.26 20.06
CA SER A 367 33.93 2.55 18.78
C SER A 367 32.95 2.36 17.62
N PHE A 368 32.24 1.23 17.55
CA PHE A 368 31.27 0.98 16.48
C PHE A 368 30.21 2.10 16.33
N PHE A 369 29.73 2.66 17.45
CA PHE A 369 28.75 3.75 17.41
C PHE A 369 29.33 5.14 17.10
N THR A 370 30.65 5.33 17.18
CA THR A 370 31.28 6.61 16.91
C THR A 370 31.96 6.57 15.55
N LYS A 371 31.70 7.55 14.68
CA LYS A 371 32.38 7.59 13.38
C LYS A 371 33.87 7.90 13.61
N ASN A 372 34.75 7.44 12.73
CA ASN A 372 36.19 7.71 12.80
C ASN A 372 36.80 7.36 14.16
N SER A 373 36.44 6.19 14.68
CA SER A 373 37.03 5.64 15.89
C SER A 373 37.57 4.25 15.65
N PHE A 374 38.50 3.85 16.51
CA PHE A 374 39.16 2.56 16.51
C PHE A 374 39.13 1.99 17.92
N TYR A 375 39.38 0.69 18.06
CA TYR A 375 39.44 0.09 19.39
C TYR A 375 40.48 -1.02 19.52
N VAL A 376 40.90 -1.25 20.76
CA VAL A 376 41.67 -2.41 21.20
C VAL A 376 41.00 -2.96 22.47
N ASN A 377 40.55 -4.21 22.44
CA ASN A 377 39.75 -4.81 23.51
C ASN A 377 40.25 -6.16 24.02
N THR A 378 41.34 -6.70 23.47
CA THR A 378 41.83 -8.05 23.79
C THR A 378 43.17 -8.04 24.53
N ARG A 379 44.22 -7.53 23.89
CA ARG A 379 45.53 -7.30 24.49
C ARG A 379 46.22 -6.15 23.76
N TRP A 380 46.84 -5.24 24.52
CA TRP A 380 47.78 -4.28 23.95
C TRP A 380 49.11 -4.97 23.66
N LEU A 381 49.52 -5.01 22.39
CA LEU A 381 50.86 -5.46 22.03
C LEU A 381 51.80 -4.25 22.09
N GLY A 382 52.93 -4.38 22.78
CA GLY A 382 53.95 -3.34 22.80
C GLY A 382 54.39 -3.02 21.38
N GLY A 383 54.51 -1.74 21.05
CA GLY A 383 54.82 -1.29 19.69
C GLY A 383 53.60 -1.05 18.81
N MET A 384 52.37 -1.13 19.35
CA MET A 384 51.14 -0.97 18.57
C MET A 384 51.04 0.38 17.86
N LEU A 385 51.54 1.45 18.47
CA LEU A 385 51.54 2.79 17.88
C LEU A 385 52.94 3.28 17.51
N THR A 386 53.95 2.86 18.27
CA THR A 386 55.35 3.26 18.06
C THR A 386 56.01 2.50 16.90
N ASN A 387 55.72 1.21 16.71
CA ASN A 387 56.21 0.40 15.58
C ASN A 387 55.14 0.26 14.46
N TRP A 388 54.59 1.39 14.01
CA TRP A 388 53.42 1.40 13.15
C TRP A 388 53.64 0.73 11.77
N LYS A 389 54.84 0.83 11.19
CA LYS A 389 55.18 0.23 9.88
C LYS A 389 55.03 -1.30 9.91
N THR A 390 55.50 -1.95 10.98
CA THR A 390 55.40 -3.41 11.15
C THR A 390 53.96 -3.84 11.44
N ILE A 391 53.23 -3.05 12.23
CA ILE A 391 51.80 -3.29 12.50
C ILE A 391 50.98 -3.14 11.21
N CYS A 392 51.29 -2.17 10.35
CA CYS A 392 50.64 -2.02 9.03
C CYS A 392 50.85 -3.26 8.14
N LYS A 393 52.07 -3.82 8.09
CA LYS A 393 52.36 -5.08 7.37
C LYS A 393 51.58 -6.27 7.95
N SER A 394 51.30 -6.27 9.25
CA SER A 394 50.51 -7.32 9.90
C SER A 394 49.00 -7.16 9.61
N ILE A 395 48.51 -5.92 9.57
CA ILE A 395 47.12 -5.59 9.23
C ILE A 395 46.84 -5.87 7.75
N SER A 396 47.76 -5.57 6.84
CA SER A 396 47.56 -5.82 5.40
C SER A 396 47.26 -7.29 5.10
N LYS A 397 47.93 -8.21 5.81
CA LYS A 397 47.72 -9.66 5.72
C LYS A 397 46.29 -10.11 6.06
N ILE A 398 45.56 -9.38 6.92
CA ILE A 398 44.21 -9.77 7.35
C ILE A 398 43.08 -8.88 6.81
N ARG A 399 43.44 -7.73 6.25
CA ARG A 399 42.50 -6.79 5.64
C ARG A 399 41.51 -7.42 4.65
N PRO A 400 41.87 -8.35 3.75
CA PRO A 400 40.88 -8.96 2.85
C PRO A 400 39.80 -9.73 3.62
N ILE A 401 40.20 -10.56 4.58
CA ILE A 401 39.29 -11.35 5.42
C ILE A 401 38.37 -10.44 6.24
N LEU A 402 38.90 -9.35 6.80
CA LEU A 402 38.08 -8.38 7.53
C LEU A 402 37.05 -7.69 6.63
N LYS A 403 37.37 -7.39 5.37
CA LYS A 403 36.42 -6.83 4.40
C LYS A 403 35.29 -7.83 4.09
N GLU A 404 35.63 -9.10 3.87
CA GLU A 404 34.63 -10.16 3.63
C GLU A 404 33.70 -10.33 4.82
N LYS A 405 34.25 -10.43 6.04
CA LYS A 405 33.48 -10.48 7.28
C LYS A 405 32.58 -9.25 7.44
N GLN A 406 33.09 -8.06 7.15
CA GLN A 406 32.29 -6.83 7.19
C GLN A 406 31.14 -6.85 6.18
N LYS A 407 31.34 -7.41 4.98
CA LYS A 407 30.28 -7.57 3.97
C LYS A 407 29.18 -8.51 4.50
N VAL A 408 29.57 -9.69 4.99
CA VAL A 408 28.63 -10.64 5.58
C VAL A 408 27.86 -10.03 6.75
N VAL A 409 28.54 -9.39 7.70
CA VAL A 409 27.89 -8.71 8.84
C VAL A 409 26.94 -7.61 8.38
N ARG A 410 27.30 -6.85 7.34
CA ARG A 410 26.44 -5.81 6.76
C ARG A 410 25.17 -6.42 6.17
N ASP A 411 25.30 -7.45 5.34
CA ASP A 411 24.16 -8.15 4.72
C ASP A 411 23.20 -8.71 5.79
N ILE A 412 23.76 -9.24 6.88
CA ILE A 412 23.00 -9.73 8.04
C ILE A 412 22.23 -8.60 8.73
N LEU A 413 22.90 -7.49 9.00
CA LEU A 413 22.29 -6.34 9.66
C LEU A 413 21.19 -5.71 8.79
N GLU A 414 21.41 -5.63 7.47
CA GLU A 414 20.41 -5.17 6.52
C GLU A 414 19.20 -6.10 6.48
N ARG A 415 19.40 -7.42 6.35
CA ARG A 415 18.32 -8.41 6.44
C ARG A 415 17.54 -8.27 7.74
N ARG A 416 18.22 -8.19 8.88
CA ARG A 416 17.58 -7.95 10.20
C ARG A 416 16.76 -6.66 10.22
N GLN A 417 17.28 -5.57 9.65
CA GLN A 417 16.55 -4.29 9.57
C GLN A 417 15.32 -4.39 8.67
N THR A 418 15.40 -5.03 7.50
CA THR A 418 14.24 -5.21 6.61
C THR A 418 13.13 -6.04 7.27
N ILE A 419 13.51 -7.09 8.00
CA ILE A 419 12.55 -7.93 8.73
C ILE A 419 11.93 -7.13 9.89
N LYS A 420 12.74 -6.38 10.65
CA LYS A 420 12.25 -5.48 11.71
C LYS A 420 11.23 -4.48 11.16
N ALA A 421 11.55 -3.82 10.05
CA ALA A 421 10.67 -2.86 9.40
C ALA A 421 9.35 -3.51 8.95
N ARG A 422 9.41 -4.72 8.34
CA ARG A 422 8.22 -5.50 7.95
C ARG A 422 7.33 -5.83 9.15
N PHE A 423 7.90 -6.30 10.27
CA PHE A 423 7.14 -6.59 11.48
C PHE A 423 6.48 -5.35 12.07
N ILE A 424 7.20 -4.23 12.15
CA ILE A 424 6.63 -2.96 12.62
C ILE A 424 5.45 -2.53 11.73
N LYS A 425 5.61 -2.59 10.40
CA LYS A 425 4.55 -2.26 9.43
C LYS A 425 3.32 -3.15 9.62
N ARG A 426 3.51 -4.46 9.79
CA ARG A 426 2.41 -5.42 9.99
C ARG A 426 1.71 -5.22 11.33
N ALA A 427 2.45 -4.96 12.40
CA ALA A 427 1.89 -4.66 13.72
C ALA A 427 1.04 -3.38 13.71
N LEU A 428 1.51 -2.31 13.06
CA LEU A 428 0.75 -1.07 12.89
C LEU A 428 -0.52 -1.29 12.06
N LEU A 429 -0.43 -2.07 10.98
CA LEU A 429 -1.58 -2.42 10.16
C LEU A 429 -2.63 -3.22 10.95
N LEU A 430 -2.21 -4.19 11.75
CA LEU A 430 -3.12 -4.96 12.63
C LEU A 430 -3.80 -4.05 13.66
N LYS A 431 -3.06 -3.12 14.27
CA LYS A 431 -3.61 -2.11 15.18
C LYS A 431 -4.68 -1.24 14.52
N ASN A 432 -4.43 -0.78 13.30
CA ASN A 432 -5.39 0.05 12.57
C ASN A 432 -6.63 -0.75 12.17
N LYS A 433 -6.45 -2.00 11.70
CA LYS A 433 -7.57 -2.89 11.36
C LYS A 433 -8.41 -3.23 12.58
N SER A 434 -7.81 -3.56 13.73
CA SER A 434 -8.56 -3.86 14.95
C SER A 434 -9.37 -2.67 15.44
N LYS A 435 -8.81 -1.45 15.37
CA LYS A 435 -9.53 -0.21 15.67
C LYS A 435 -10.75 -0.05 14.76
N LEU A 436 -10.56 -0.22 13.45
CA LEU A 436 -11.64 -0.09 12.46
C LEU A 436 -12.76 -1.11 12.69
N ILE A 437 -12.41 -2.36 12.96
CA ILE A 437 -13.33 -3.45 13.26
C ILE A 437 -14.20 -3.08 14.48
N LEU A 438 -13.59 -2.55 15.54
CA LEU A 438 -14.31 -2.13 16.74
C LEU A 438 -15.22 -0.92 16.51
N THR A 439 -14.77 0.07 15.73
CA THR A 439 -15.63 1.21 15.39
C THR A 439 -16.84 0.79 14.57
N LYS A 440 -16.64 -0.07 13.56
CA LYS A 440 -17.73 -0.59 12.73
C LYS A 440 -18.68 -1.46 13.55
N GLY A 441 -18.13 -2.34 14.39
CA GLY A 441 -18.95 -3.20 15.25
C GLY A 441 -19.80 -2.38 16.24
N ARG A 442 -19.27 -1.31 16.84
CA ARG A 442 -20.05 -0.40 17.70
C ARG A 442 -21.15 0.35 16.94
N GLN A 443 -20.87 0.81 15.73
CA GLN A 443 -21.87 1.45 14.87
C GLN A 443 -23.02 0.49 14.53
N ILE A 444 -22.68 -0.74 14.12
CA ILE A 444 -23.67 -1.79 13.85
C ILE A 444 -24.49 -2.08 15.10
N PHE A 445 -23.85 -2.25 16.26
CA PHE A 445 -24.55 -2.50 17.53
C PHE A 445 -25.52 -1.36 17.90
N LYS A 446 -25.15 -0.10 17.64
CA LYS A 446 -26.02 1.07 17.85
C LYS A 446 -27.25 1.05 16.93
N ILE A 447 -27.06 0.67 15.66
CA ILE A 447 -28.16 0.54 14.68
C ILE A 447 -29.12 -0.57 15.12
N PHE A 448 -28.60 -1.74 15.52
CA PHE A 448 -29.41 -2.85 16.01
C PHE A 448 -30.21 -2.50 17.28
N LYS A 449 -29.62 -1.75 18.21
CA LYS A 449 -30.32 -1.33 19.44
C LYS A 449 -31.49 -0.39 19.17
N ASN A 450 -31.42 0.42 18.12
CA ASN A 450 -32.43 1.44 17.84
C ASN A 450 -33.59 0.96 16.95
N ASN A 451 -33.37 -0.06 16.10
CA ASN A 451 -34.31 -0.41 15.01
C ASN A 451 -34.61 -1.93 14.95
N THR A 452 -34.95 -2.59 16.06
CA THR A 452 -35.18 -4.05 16.08
C THR A 452 -36.34 -4.48 15.18
N ASN A 453 -37.48 -3.78 15.25
CA ASN A 453 -38.72 -4.16 14.56
C ASN A 453 -38.62 -3.92 13.03
N ASP A 454 -37.96 -2.83 12.62
CA ASP A 454 -37.67 -2.50 11.23
C ASP A 454 -36.76 -3.53 10.54
N ILE A 455 -35.86 -4.18 11.29
CA ILE A 455 -34.94 -5.16 10.74
C ILE A 455 -35.68 -6.48 10.46
N VAL A 456 -36.59 -6.89 11.36
CA VAL A 456 -37.38 -8.11 11.20
C VAL A 456 -38.32 -7.99 10.00
N SER A 457 -39.03 -6.87 9.86
CA SER A 457 -39.94 -6.65 8.72
C SER A 457 -39.21 -6.60 7.38
N ARG A 458 -38.02 -5.98 7.34
CA ARG A 458 -37.16 -6.00 6.13
C ARG A 458 -36.65 -7.40 5.81
N ALA A 459 -36.33 -8.21 6.82
CA ALA A 459 -35.87 -9.59 6.63
C ALA A 459 -36.99 -10.47 6.04
N GLN A 460 -38.23 -10.32 6.52
CA GLN A 460 -39.40 -11.02 5.99
C GLN A 460 -39.66 -10.65 4.53
N LYS A 461 -39.72 -9.35 4.20
CA LYS A 461 -39.85 -8.86 2.81
C LYS A 461 -38.74 -9.38 1.89
N PHE A 462 -37.54 -9.59 2.42
CA PHE A 462 -36.42 -10.14 1.66
C PHE A 462 -36.56 -11.65 1.43
N ALA A 463 -37.06 -12.39 2.43
CA ALA A 463 -37.33 -13.82 2.31
C ALA A 463 -38.42 -14.11 1.26
N GLU A 464 -39.49 -13.31 1.23
CA GLU A 464 -40.55 -13.38 0.23
C GLU A 464 -40.00 -13.16 -1.20
N LYS A 465 -39.23 -12.08 -1.40
CA LYS A 465 -38.59 -11.80 -2.70
C LYS A 465 -37.63 -12.90 -3.14
N ARG A 466 -36.91 -13.51 -2.19
CA ARG A 466 -36.03 -14.66 -2.47
C ARG A 466 -36.85 -15.84 -2.97
N ASN A 467 -37.94 -16.18 -2.28
CA ASN A 467 -38.78 -17.32 -2.64
C ASN A 467 -39.42 -17.10 -4.02
N LEU A 468 -39.92 -15.89 -4.31
CA LEU A 468 -40.42 -15.51 -5.64
C LEU A 468 -39.38 -15.67 -6.76
N LEU A 469 -38.12 -15.34 -6.48
CA LEU A 469 -37.05 -15.47 -7.46
C LEU A 469 -36.67 -16.94 -7.70
N MET A 470 -36.70 -17.77 -6.64
CA MET A 470 -36.47 -19.21 -6.77
C MET A 470 -37.57 -19.89 -7.58
N THR A 471 -38.85 -19.52 -7.38
CA THR A 471 -39.97 -20.09 -8.16
C THR A 471 -39.87 -19.71 -9.64
N LYS A 472 -39.57 -18.45 -9.96
CA LYS A 472 -39.30 -18.01 -11.35
C LYS A 472 -38.16 -18.79 -12.00
N GLY A 473 -37.05 -18.97 -11.28
CA GLY A 473 -35.91 -19.76 -11.74
C GLY A 473 -36.28 -21.21 -12.07
N MET A 474 -37.08 -21.86 -11.21
CA MET A 474 -37.57 -23.23 -11.45
C MET A 474 -38.44 -23.32 -12.70
N ILE A 475 -39.34 -22.35 -12.90
CA ILE A 475 -40.20 -22.28 -14.10
C ILE A 475 -39.35 -22.15 -15.38
N TYR A 476 -38.30 -21.32 -15.38
CA TYR A 476 -37.42 -21.17 -16.54
C TYR A 476 -36.63 -22.45 -16.84
N ILE A 477 -36.17 -23.18 -15.81
CA ILE A 477 -35.47 -24.45 -15.99
C ILE A 477 -36.39 -25.49 -16.63
N GLN A 478 -37.63 -25.61 -16.12
CA GLN A 478 -38.63 -26.52 -16.68
C GLN A 478 -38.98 -26.19 -18.13
N LYS A 479 -39.22 -24.91 -18.45
CA LYS A 479 -39.49 -24.46 -19.84
C LYS A 479 -38.32 -24.79 -20.77
N ARG A 480 -37.08 -24.57 -20.32
CA ARG A 480 -35.88 -24.88 -21.09
C ARG A 480 -35.74 -26.39 -21.34
N GLN A 481 -36.00 -27.23 -20.34
CA GLN A 481 -35.97 -28.69 -20.51
C GLN A 481 -36.97 -29.16 -21.57
N LYS A 482 -38.23 -28.68 -21.49
CA LYS A 482 -39.26 -28.99 -22.49
C LYS A 482 -38.86 -28.59 -23.90
N LEU A 483 -38.30 -27.39 -24.09
CA LEU A 483 -37.85 -26.92 -25.41
C LEU A 483 -36.64 -27.71 -25.96
N ILE A 484 -35.71 -28.11 -25.09
CA ILE A 484 -34.59 -28.97 -25.51
C ILE A 484 -35.10 -30.34 -25.97
N GLN A 485 -36.09 -30.90 -25.27
CA GLN A 485 -36.71 -32.17 -25.66
C GLN A 485 -37.40 -32.05 -27.02
N LYS A 486 -38.28 -31.06 -27.22
CA LYS A 486 -38.93 -30.81 -28.51
C LYS A 486 -37.94 -30.63 -29.66
N ARG A 487 -36.82 -29.95 -29.41
CA ARG A 487 -35.76 -29.79 -30.42
C ARG A 487 -35.06 -31.10 -30.76
N ARG A 488 -34.87 -32.02 -29.81
CA ARG A 488 -34.30 -33.35 -30.07
C ARG A 488 -35.25 -34.18 -30.92
N GLU A 489 -36.52 -34.24 -30.52
CA GLU A 489 -37.57 -34.93 -31.26
C GLU A 489 -37.66 -34.44 -32.71
N LEU A 490 -37.58 -33.11 -32.92
CA LEU A 490 -37.54 -32.52 -34.26
C LEU A 490 -36.29 -32.92 -35.05
N ILE A 491 -35.11 -33.00 -34.42
CA ILE A 491 -33.87 -33.44 -35.09
C ILE A 491 -34.02 -34.89 -35.55
N ASP A 492 -34.52 -35.77 -34.69
CA ASP A 492 -34.70 -37.18 -35.03
C ASP A 492 -35.71 -37.35 -36.18
N GLN A 493 -36.82 -36.60 -36.15
CA GLN A 493 -37.78 -36.53 -37.25
C GLN A 493 -37.15 -36.03 -38.55
N THR A 494 -36.31 -34.98 -38.49
CA THR A 494 -35.62 -34.47 -39.69
C THR A 494 -34.64 -35.47 -40.28
N LEU A 495 -33.92 -36.23 -39.46
CA LEU A 495 -32.99 -37.27 -39.93
C LEU A 495 -33.77 -38.38 -40.63
N PHE A 496 -34.85 -38.86 -40.02
CA PHE A 496 -35.71 -39.89 -40.60
C PHE A 496 -36.31 -39.48 -41.96
N VAL A 497 -36.82 -38.25 -42.06
CA VAL A 497 -37.37 -37.73 -43.32
C VAL A 497 -36.28 -37.59 -44.40
N LYS A 498 -35.06 -37.19 -44.02
CA LYS A 498 -33.93 -37.13 -44.96
C LYS A 498 -33.51 -38.50 -45.47
N GLU A 499 -33.44 -39.51 -44.60
CA GLU A 499 -33.14 -40.89 -45.00
C GLU A 499 -34.17 -41.43 -46.01
N LYS A 500 -35.46 -41.21 -45.74
CA LYS A 500 -36.54 -41.53 -46.71
C LYS A 500 -36.38 -40.78 -48.03
N GLY A 501 -36.06 -39.49 -47.97
CA GLY A 501 -35.80 -38.68 -49.17
C GLY A 501 -34.64 -39.24 -50.02
N LEU A 502 -33.55 -39.68 -49.38
CA LEU A 502 -32.41 -40.31 -50.08
C LEU A 502 -32.81 -41.63 -50.75
N GLN A 503 -33.59 -42.48 -50.06
CA GLN A 503 -34.10 -43.73 -50.63
C GLN A 503 -34.96 -43.47 -51.88
N ILE A 504 -35.92 -42.55 -51.78
CA ILE A 504 -36.81 -42.20 -52.90
C ILE A 504 -36.00 -41.58 -54.05
N SER A 505 -35.01 -40.74 -53.76
CA SER A 505 -34.13 -40.15 -54.77
C SER A 505 -33.32 -41.21 -55.52
N SER A 506 -32.76 -42.20 -54.81
CA SER A 506 -32.04 -43.31 -55.45
C SER A 506 -32.96 -44.14 -56.35
N ARG A 507 -34.19 -44.42 -55.90
CA ARG A 507 -35.21 -45.12 -56.70
C ARG A 507 -35.59 -44.32 -57.94
N TYR A 508 -35.79 -43.01 -57.80
CA TYR A 508 -36.09 -42.12 -58.93
C TYR A 508 -34.96 -42.14 -59.96
N GLN A 509 -33.70 -42.07 -59.54
CA GLN A 509 -32.55 -42.18 -60.46
C GLN A 509 -32.51 -43.53 -61.19
N MET A 510 -32.78 -44.64 -60.50
CA MET A 510 -32.87 -45.96 -61.13
C MET A 510 -33.98 -46.02 -62.18
N LEU A 511 -35.19 -45.56 -61.83
CA LEU A 511 -36.34 -45.54 -62.75
C LEU A 511 -36.08 -44.61 -63.94
N PHE A 512 -35.46 -43.46 -63.73
CA PHE A 512 -35.10 -42.52 -64.78
C PHE A 512 -34.10 -43.13 -65.77
N ASN A 513 -33.07 -43.83 -65.27
CA ASN A 513 -32.10 -44.55 -66.11
C ASN A 513 -32.77 -45.69 -66.90
N GLN A 514 -33.70 -46.42 -66.28
CA GLN A 514 -34.48 -47.45 -66.98
C GLN A 514 -35.37 -46.85 -68.06
N LEU A 515 -36.02 -45.72 -67.80
CA LEU A 515 -36.83 -45.00 -68.76
C LEU A 515 -35.99 -44.53 -69.97
N ALA A 516 -34.79 -44.00 -69.72
CA ALA A 516 -33.85 -43.66 -70.79
C ALA A 516 -33.46 -44.90 -71.63
N ALA A 517 -33.17 -46.03 -71.00
CA ALA A 517 -32.84 -47.27 -71.70
C ALA A 517 -34.01 -47.83 -72.52
N TYR A 518 -35.23 -47.82 -71.98
CA TYR A 518 -36.41 -48.32 -72.69
C TYR A 518 -36.85 -47.40 -73.82
N THR A 519 -36.76 -46.09 -73.66
CA THR A 519 -37.03 -45.14 -74.75
C THR A 519 -36.02 -45.29 -75.89
N GLN A 520 -34.75 -45.57 -75.60
CA GLN A 520 -33.75 -45.92 -76.61
C GLN A 520 -34.11 -47.23 -77.33
N LYS A 521 -34.44 -48.30 -76.61
CA LYS A 521 -34.91 -49.57 -77.20
C LYS A 521 -36.15 -49.37 -78.07
N LEU A 522 -37.11 -48.56 -77.62
CA LEU A 522 -38.31 -48.24 -78.40
C LEU A 522 -37.95 -47.56 -79.73
N ARG A 523 -36.97 -46.63 -79.73
CA ARG A 523 -36.48 -46.02 -80.98
C ARG A 523 -35.87 -47.08 -81.90
N GLU A 524 -34.99 -47.94 -81.38
CA GLU A 524 -34.38 -49.04 -82.15
C GLU A 524 -35.44 -49.94 -82.81
N TYR A 525 -36.46 -50.37 -82.05
CA TYR A 525 -37.52 -51.24 -82.58
C TYR A 525 -38.45 -50.53 -83.56
N LYS A 526 -38.73 -49.22 -83.37
CA LYS A 526 -39.47 -48.42 -84.36
C LYS A 526 -38.72 -48.31 -85.69
N TYR A 527 -37.40 -48.08 -85.65
CA TYR A 527 -36.56 -48.11 -86.86
C TYR A 527 -36.58 -49.49 -87.53
N LEU A 528 -36.52 -50.56 -86.76
CA LEU A 528 -36.56 -51.93 -87.28
C LEU A 528 -37.92 -52.24 -87.93
N LEU A 529 -39.02 -51.75 -87.34
CA LEU A 529 -40.37 -51.83 -87.93
C LEU A 529 -40.44 -51.09 -89.28
N MET A 530 -39.89 -49.88 -89.35
CA MET A 530 -39.84 -49.06 -90.57
C MET A 530 -39.07 -49.79 -91.69
N LEU A 531 -37.87 -50.28 -91.39
CA LEU A 531 -37.06 -51.09 -92.32
C LEU A 531 -37.80 -52.36 -92.77
N SER A 532 -38.51 -53.04 -91.87
CA SER A 532 -39.28 -54.24 -92.21
C SER A 532 -40.46 -53.93 -93.14
N SER A 533 -41.08 -52.76 -93.00
CA SER A 533 -42.18 -52.30 -93.84
C SER A 533 -41.72 -51.86 -95.23
N GLU A 534 -40.58 -51.17 -95.33
CA GLU A 534 -39.95 -50.79 -96.60
C GLU A 534 -39.53 -52.02 -97.40
N MET A 535 -38.92 -53.02 -96.74
CA MET A 535 -38.59 -54.32 -97.34
C MET A 535 -39.82 -55.07 -97.88
N LYS A 536 -40.98 -54.94 -97.21
CA LYS A 536 -42.24 -55.53 -97.65
C LYS A 536 -42.86 -54.78 -98.84
N GLY A 537 -42.66 -53.46 -98.92
CA GLY A 537 -43.05 -52.63 -100.05
C GLY A 537 -42.26 -52.97 -101.33
N LEU A 538 -40.95 -53.17 -101.19
CA LEU A 538 -40.05 -53.61 -102.27
C LEU A 538 -40.36 -55.02 -102.79
N GLN A 539 -41.08 -55.85 -102.01
CA GLN A 539 -41.52 -57.19 -102.41
C GLN A 539 -42.66 -57.19 -103.44
N LYS A 540 -43.43 -56.09 -103.56
CA LYS A 540 -44.54 -55.98 -104.54
C LYS A 540 -44.08 -55.57 -105.94
N THR A 541 -42.85 -55.10 -106.07
CA THR A 541 -42.20 -54.78 -107.34
C THR A 541 -41.29 -55.94 -107.74
N ASN A 542 -41.54 -56.62 -108.86
CA ASN A 542 -40.67 -57.66 -109.43
C ASN A 542 -39.36 -57.04 -109.97
N VAL A 543 -38.55 -56.44 -109.12
CA VAL A 543 -37.29 -55.78 -109.48
C VAL A 543 -36.13 -56.47 -108.78
N SER A 544 -35.09 -56.83 -109.54
CA SER A 544 -33.85 -57.41 -109.03
C SER A 544 -33.11 -56.42 -108.11
N LEU A 545 -33.02 -56.76 -106.83
CA LEU A 545 -32.42 -55.93 -105.77
C LEU A 545 -30.89 -56.08 -105.71
N TYR A 546 -30.20 -54.94 -105.60
CA TYR A 546 -28.75 -54.87 -105.38
C TYR A 546 -28.46 -54.37 -103.96
N THR A 547 -27.63 -55.09 -103.22
CA THR A 547 -27.22 -54.71 -101.86
C THR A 547 -25.86 -54.01 -101.88
N VAL A 548 -25.76 -52.90 -101.16
CA VAL A 548 -24.53 -52.11 -101.03
C VAL A 548 -24.16 -52.00 -99.53
N PRO A 549 -22.88 -52.17 -99.15
CA PRO A 549 -22.44 -51.96 -97.77
C PRO A 549 -22.78 -50.56 -97.25
N TYR A 550 -23.25 -50.44 -96.00
CA TYR A 550 -23.71 -49.17 -95.41
C TYR A 550 -22.64 -48.05 -95.47
N ASN A 551 -21.37 -48.40 -95.27
CA ASN A 551 -20.26 -47.44 -95.29
C ASN A 551 -19.97 -46.87 -96.68
N THR A 552 -20.24 -47.62 -97.76
CA THR A 552 -20.06 -47.14 -99.15
C THR A 552 -21.24 -46.29 -99.63
N LEU A 553 -22.43 -46.47 -99.05
CA LEU A 553 -23.64 -45.70 -99.38
C LEU A 553 -23.55 -44.25 -98.88
N LYS A 554 -22.76 -44.00 -97.84
CA LYS A 554 -22.49 -42.67 -97.28
C LYS A 554 -21.72 -41.73 -98.23
N ASN A 555 -21.05 -42.28 -99.24
CA ASN A 555 -20.16 -41.55 -100.16
C ASN A 555 -20.76 -41.33 -101.57
N ILE A 556 -22.03 -41.69 -101.79
CA ILE A 556 -22.71 -41.52 -103.09
C ILE A 556 -23.63 -40.29 -102.98
N PRO A 557 -23.57 -39.32 -103.91
CA PRO A 557 -24.45 -38.15 -103.89
C PRO A 557 -25.93 -38.54 -104.07
N GLU A 558 -26.83 -37.91 -103.29
CA GLU A 558 -28.25 -38.28 -103.10
C GLU A 558 -29.05 -38.44 -104.41
N ASN A 559 -28.68 -37.74 -105.48
CA ASN A 559 -29.38 -37.79 -106.77
C ASN A 559 -29.16 -39.10 -107.56
N ASN A 560 -28.19 -39.93 -107.21
CA ASN A 560 -27.90 -41.20 -107.92
C ASN A 560 -28.39 -42.46 -107.20
N ILE A 561 -29.14 -42.31 -106.10
CA ILE A 561 -29.68 -43.45 -105.35
C ILE A 561 -30.93 -43.95 -106.07
N LYS A 562 -30.80 -45.07 -106.80
CA LYS A 562 -31.94 -45.73 -107.43
C LYS A 562 -32.84 -46.41 -106.37
N PRO A 563 -34.18 -46.43 -106.55
CA PRO A 563 -35.13 -46.89 -105.52
C PRO A 563 -35.07 -48.37 -105.12
N TRP A 564 -34.23 -49.18 -105.77
CA TRP A 564 -34.08 -50.63 -105.56
C TRP A 564 -32.74 -51.00 -104.90
N ILE A 565 -32.06 -50.02 -104.30
CA ILE A 565 -30.85 -50.19 -103.49
C ILE A 565 -31.25 -50.20 -102.02
N VAL A 566 -31.04 -51.32 -101.32
CA VAL A 566 -31.29 -51.42 -99.87
C VAL A 566 -29.95 -51.51 -99.13
N PRO A 567 -29.70 -50.63 -98.13
CA PRO A 567 -28.49 -50.71 -97.32
C PRO A 567 -28.46 -51.99 -96.50
N ASN A 568 -27.30 -52.65 -96.44
CA ASN A 568 -27.13 -53.79 -95.55
C ASN A 568 -27.26 -53.33 -94.07
N PRO A 569 -28.13 -53.93 -93.25
CA PRO A 569 -28.31 -53.50 -91.86
C PRO A 569 -27.02 -53.61 -91.03
N PRO A 570 -26.87 -52.80 -89.96
CA PRO A 570 -25.76 -52.88 -89.03
C PRO A 570 -25.55 -54.31 -88.48
N LYS A 571 -24.29 -54.67 -88.21
CA LYS A 571 -23.89 -56.00 -87.74
C LYS A 571 -24.65 -56.45 -86.48
N GLU A 572 -24.98 -55.50 -85.59
CA GLU A 572 -25.77 -55.75 -84.37
C GLU A 572 -27.21 -56.15 -84.67
N ILE A 573 -27.83 -55.53 -85.68
CA ILE A 573 -29.20 -55.85 -86.11
C ILE A 573 -29.20 -57.24 -86.77
N LEU A 574 -28.23 -57.53 -87.66
CA LEU A 574 -28.04 -58.86 -88.25
C LEU A 574 -27.84 -59.96 -87.20
N ASN A 575 -27.07 -59.70 -86.15
CA ASN A 575 -26.88 -60.65 -85.04
C ASN A 575 -28.18 -60.86 -84.25
N ARG A 576 -28.96 -59.80 -84.00
CA ARG A 576 -30.28 -59.92 -83.35
C ARG A 576 -31.31 -60.63 -84.23
N VAL A 577 -31.26 -60.43 -85.55
CA VAL A 577 -32.05 -61.19 -86.53
C VAL A 577 -31.73 -62.68 -86.43
N ALA A 578 -30.44 -63.04 -86.45
CA ALA A 578 -30.00 -64.42 -86.32
C ALA A 578 -30.44 -65.04 -84.97
N LEU A 579 -30.27 -64.33 -83.86
CA LEU A 579 -30.69 -64.78 -82.53
C LEU A 579 -32.22 -64.96 -82.41
N ALA A 580 -33.02 -64.07 -83.00
CA ALA A 580 -34.47 -64.19 -83.01
C ALA A 580 -34.94 -65.42 -83.80
N THR A 581 -34.26 -65.76 -84.90
CA THR A 581 -34.54 -66.98 -85.66
C THR A 581 -34.08 -68.27 -84.95
N VAL A 582 -33.08 -68.19 -84.07
CA VAL A 582 -32.67 -69.31 -83.22
C VAL A 582 -33.66 -69.52 -82.07
N ARG A 583 -34.10 -68.45 -81.41
CA ARG A 583 -35.08 -68.53 -80.31
C ARG A 583 -36.47 -69.02 -80.74
N SER A 584 -36.89 -68.75 -81.98
CA SER A 584 -38.15 -69.33 -82.50
C SER A 584 -38.06 -70.85 -82.71
N ARG A 585 -36.85 -71.43 -82.73
CA ARG A 585 -36.61 -72.88 -82.81
C ARG A 585 -36.66 -73.57 -81.44
N GLU A 586 -36.36 -72.83 -80.37
CA GLU A 586 -36.30 -73.35 -78.98
C GLU A 586 -37.67 -73.37 -78.27
N ALA A 587 -38.70 -72.76 -78.84
CA ALA A 587 -40.05 -72.74 -78.27
C ALA A 587 -40.80 -74.09 -78.36
N ASP A 588 -40.30 -75.07 -79.13
CA ASP A 588 -40.98 -76.35 -79.40
C ASP A 588 -40.42 -77.58 -78.62
N SER A 589 -39.52 -77.40 -77.63
CA SER A 589 -39.08 -78.53 -76.78
C SER A 589 -38.93 -78.15 -75.29
N ARG A 590 -39.53 -78.96 -74.40
CA ARG A 590 -39.63 -78.77 -72.94
C ARG A 590 -38.27 -78.75 -72.21
N LEU A 591 -38.12 -77.77 -71.31
CA LEU A 591 -37.35 -77.69 -70.04
C LEU A 591 -35.99 -78.43 -69.91
N THR A 592 -34.88 -77.68 -69.78
CA THR A 592 -33.97 -77.64 -68.60
C THR A 592 -32.76 -76.73 -68.87
N ASN A 593 -32.17 -76.20 -67.79
CA ASN A 593 -30.96 -75.39 -67.78
C ASN A 593 -29.75 -76.16 -68.31
N GLU A 594 -28.95 -75.53 -69.18
CA GLU A 594 -27.50 -75.32 -69.01
C GLU A 594 -26.93 -74.65 -70.27
N GLY A 595 -26.03 -73.67 -70.06
CA GLY A 595 -25.40 -72.92 -71.16
C GLY A 595 -24.48 -73.82 -71.98
N THR A 596 -24.44 -73.60 -73.30
CA THR A 596 -23.41 -74.19 -74.15
C THR A 596 -22.92 -73.24 -75.24
N ASP A 597 -21.60 -73.32 -75.43
CA ASP A 597 -20.71 -72.46 -76.18
C ASP A 597 -20.88 -72.46 -77.70
N ILE A 598 -20.74 -71.27 -78.29
CA ILE A 598 -20.84 -70.98 -79.72
C ILE A 598 -19.43 -70.99 -80.34
N SER A 599 -18.81 -72.16 -80.52
CA SER A 599 -17.46 -72.28 -81.12
C SER A 599 -17.34 -73.29 -82.26
N ARG A 600 -18.44 -73.81 -82.81
CA ARG A 600 -18.41 -74.68 -84.00
C ARG A 600 -19.49 -74.35 -85.01
N LEU A 601 -19.27 -73.31 -85.82
CA LEU A 601 -19.92 -73.18 -87.14
C LEU A 601 -18.89 -72.62 -88.12
N ARG A 602 -18.42 -73.50 -89.01
CA ARG A 602 -17.43 -73.24 -90.07
C ARG A 602 -17.96 -72.18 -91.05
N THR A 603 -17.10 -71.26 -91.46
CA THR A 603 -17.31 -70.36 -92.60
C THR A 603 -16.76 -70.98 -93.89
N PRO A 604 -17.53 -71.06 -94.99
CA PRO A 604 -16.93 -71.22 -96.30
C PRO A 604 -16.60 -69.84 -96.90
N LYS A 605 -15.41 -69.74 -97.50
CA LYS A 605 -14.90 -68.58 -98.24
C LYS A 605 -15.71 -68.34 -99.52
N ALA A 606 -15.87 -67.06 -99.88
CA ALA A 606 -16.52 -66.63 -101.11
C ALA A 606 -15.50 -66.43 -102.24
N THR A 607 -15.80 -66.94 -103.43
CA THR A 607 -15.22 -66.50 -104.70
C THR A 607 -16.35 -66.09 -105.64
N THR A 608 -16.32 -64.78 -105.95
CA THR A 608 -16.79 -64.07 -107.14
C THR A 608 -18.00 -64.57 -107.93
N GLY A 609 -18.97 -63.67 -108.04
CA GLY A 609 -19.74 -63.48 -109.27
C GLY A 609 -21.16 -64.03 -109.24
N ASN A 610 -22.11 -63.10 -109.19
CA ASN A 610 -23.52 -63.26 -109.55
C ASN A 610 -24.49 -63.94 -108.56
N ILE A 611 -25.47 -63.11 -108.19
CA ILE A 611 -26.88 -63.42 -107.97
C ILE A 611 -27.30 -63.80 -106.54
N VAL A 612 -27.93 -62.79 -105.92
CA VAL A 612 -29.16 -62.79 -105.11
C VAL A 612 -29.57 -64.15 -104.55
N VAL A 613 -29.37 -64.31 -103.25
CA VAL A 613 -30.33 -65.01 -102.41
C VAL A 613 -30.81 -63.99 -101.38
N CYS A 614 -31.96 -63.36 -101.64
CA CYS A 614 -32.85 -62.96 -100.55
C CYS A 614 -33.17 -64.26 -99.81
N SER A 615 -32.33 -64.59 -98.82
CA SER A 615 -32.44 -65.84 -98.08
C SER A 615 -33.89 -66.03 -97.65
N SER A 616 -34.35 -67.28 -97.67
CA SER A 616 -35.61 -67.66 -97.03
C SER A 616 -35.73 -67.10 -95.59
N LEU A 617 -34.59 -66.78 -94.97
CA LEU A 617 -34.44 -66.02 -93.74
C LEU A 617 -35.00 -64.59 -93.81
N LEU A 618 -34.66 -63.77 -94.82
CA LEU A 618 -35.20 -62.41 -95.04
C LEU A 618 -36.69 -62.43 -95.40
N LEU A 619 -37.14 -63.47 -96.12
CA LEU A 619 -38.57 -63.66 -96.45
C LEU A 619 -39.40 -64.10 -95.23
N ARG A 620 -38.83 -64.95 -94.36
CA ARG A 620 -39.40 -65.25 -93.03
C ARG A 620 -39.34 -64.04 -92.11
N PHE A 621 -38.28 -63.24 -92.21
CA PHE A 621 -38.09 -61.99 -91.47
C PHE A 621 -39.22 -60.97 -91.74
N ALA A 622 -39.62 -60.77 -92.99
CA ALA A 622 -40.69 -59.83 -93.35
C ALA A 622 -42.12 -60.28 -92.98
N ARG A 623 -42.37 -61.60 -92.86
CA ARG A 623 -43.70 -62.16 -92.57
C ARG A 623 -43.98 -62.41 -91.09
N GLN A 624 -43.05 -63.04 -90.36
CA GLN A 624 -43.30 -63.50 -88.98
C GLN A 624 -42.88 -62.49 -87.89
N LEU A 625 -41.94 -61.57 -88.17
CA LEU A 625 -41.46 -60.62 -87.16
C LEU A 625 -42.28 -59.33 -87.09
N ASN A 626 -43.07 -58.96 -88.10
CA ASN A 626 -43.81 -57.70 -88.07
C ASN A 626 -44.88 -57.66 -86.95
N SER A 627 -45.59 -58.77 -86.72
CA SER A 627 -46.55 -58.90 -85.61
C SER A 627 -45.85 -58.94 -84.25
N TYR A 628 -44.71 -59.64 -84.15
CA TYR A 628 -43.89 -59.72 -82.95
C TYR A 628 -43.24 -58.37 -82.58
N ILE A 629 -42.69 -57.65 -83.54
CA ILE A 629 -42.11 -56.31 -83.30
C ILE A 629 -43.20 -55.34 -82.87
N LYS A 630 -44.40 -55.43 -83.46
CA LYS A 630 -45.54 -54.59 -83.05
C LYS A 630 -45.98 -54.88 -81.61
N SER A 631 -46.08 -56.15 -81.20
CA SER A 631 -46.40 -56.51 -79.81
C SER A 631 -45.28 -56.12 -78.83
N VAL A 632 -44.01 -56.23 -79.23
CA VAL A 632 -42.86 -55.75 -78.45
C VAL A 632 -42.87 -54.22 -78.31
N ILE A 633 -43.25 -53.48 -79.35
CA ILE A 633 -43.41 -52.02 -79.30
C ILE A 633 -44.57 -51.63 -78.38
N GLU A 634 -45.71 -52.30 -78.47
CA GLU A 634 -46.87 -52.03 -77.62
C GLU A 634 -46.57 -52.31 -76.14
N THR A 635 -45.89 -53.42 -75.84
CA THR A 635 -45.41 -53.74 -74.48
C THR A 635 -44.33 -52.77 -73.99
N LEU A 636 -43.44 -52.30 -74.87
CA LEU A 636 -42.47 -51.27 -74.51
C LEU A 636 -43.16 -49.92 -74.23
N ILE A 637 -44.15 -49.52 -75.01
CA ILE A 637 -44.93 -48.29 -74.79
C ILE A 637 -45.66 -48.36 -73.45
N SER A 638 -46.34 -49.47 -73.14
CA SER A 638 -47.03 -49.64 -71.86
C SER A 638 -46.05 -49.66 -70.68
N SER A 639 -44.88 -50.29 -70.83
CA SER A 639 -43.83 -50.27 -69.82
C SER A 639 -43.24 -48.87 -69.60
N ILE A 640 -43.03 -48.07 -70.66
CA ILE A 640 -42.54 -46.69 -70.57
C ILE A 640 -43.59 -45.81 -69.88
N GLN A 641 -44.86 -45.94 -70.25
CA GLN A 641 -45.95 -45.21 -69.60
C GLN A 641 -46.03 -45.54 -68.10
N SER A 642 -45.90 -46.82 -67.73
CA SER A 642 -45.86 -47.27 -66.33
C SER A 642 -44.65 -46.75 -65.57
N ILE A 643 -43.46 -46.74 -66.17
CA ILE A 643 -42.25 -46.18 -65.52
C ILE A 643 -42.36 -44.65 -65.40
N GLN A 644 -42.97 -43.99 -66.38
CA GLN A 644 -43.18 -42.54 -66.37
C GLN A 644 -44.16 -42.11 -65.27
N THR A 645 -45.24 -42.87 -65.04
CA THR A 645 -46.13 -42.63 -63.90
C THR A 645 -45.40 -42.84 -62.57
N GLN A 646 -44.62 -43.93 -62.43
CA GLN A 646 -43.82 -44.18 -61.23
C GLN A 646 -42.75 -43.09 -60.97
N CYS A 647 -42.16 -42.52 -62.02
CA CYS A 647 -41.24 -41.38 -61.90
C CYS A 647 -41.94 -40.12 -61.41
N ASN A 648 -43.12 -39.81 -61.97
CA ASN A 648 -43.93 -38.67 -61.55
C ASN A 648 -44.38 -38.82 -60.10
N ASP A 649 -44.78 -40.02 -59.68
CA ASP A 649 -45.15 -40.33 -58.29
C ASP A 649 -43.96 -40.12 -57.35
N ALA A 650 -42.78 -40.66 -57.67
CA ALA A 650 -41.58 -40.48 -56.86
C ALA A 650 -41.15 -39.00 -56.78
N PHE A 651 -41.29 -38.23 -57.87
CA PHE A 651 -41.03 -36.79 -57.89
C PHE A 651 -42.00 -36.01 -56.99
N SER A 652 -43.29 -36.35 -57.01
CA SER A 652 -44.30 -35.75 -56.13
C SER A 652 -43.99 -36.02 -54.64
N GLN A 653 -43.52 -37.22 -54.32
CA GLN A 653 -43.08 -37.60 -52.97
C GLN A 653 -41.84 -36.82 -52.53
N LEU A 654 -40.87 -36.59 -53.42
CA LEU A 654 -39.70 -35.76 -53.10
C LEU A 654 -40.11 -34.30 -52.84
N LYS A 655 -41.06 -33.76 -53.61
CA LYS A 655 -41.57 -32.40 -53.41
C LYS A 655 -42.32 -32.24 -52.08
N THR A 656 -43.13 -33.23 -51.70
CA THR A 656 -43.77 -33.22 -50.37
C THR A 656 -42.73 -33.28 -49.25
N ILE A 657 -41.72 -34.14 -49.37
CA ILE A 657 -40.60 -34.20 -48.41
C ILE A 657 -39.87 -32.85 -48.30
N GLU A 658 -39.61 -32.18 -49.42
CA GLU A 658 -38.97 -30.86 -49.42
C GLU A 658 -39.78 -29.84 -48.62
N THR A 659 -41.11 -29.76 -48.83
CA THR A 659 -41.98 -28.86 -48.06
C THR A 659 -41.99 -29.20 -46.57
N THR A 660 -41.97 -30.49 -46.20
CA THR A 660 -41.88 -30.89 -44.78
C THR A 660 -40.56 -30.48 -44.14
N LEU A 661 -39.44 -30.57 -44.87
CA LEU A 661 -38.12 -30.14 -44.39
C LEU A 661 -38.05 -28.62 -44.22
N GLN A 662 -38.66 -27.85 -45.11
CA GLN A 662 -38.78 -26.39 -44.96
C GLN A 662 -39.59 -26.01 -43.71
N ASN A 663 -40.69 -26.72 -43.45
CA ASN A 663 -41.50 -26.54 -42.23
C ASN A 663 -40.73 -26.91 -40.95
N TYR A 664 -39.91 -27.96 -41.00
CA TYR A 664 -39.06 -28.31 -39.86
C TYR A 664 -37.95 -27.28 -39.59
N ASP A 665 -37.37 -26.68 -40.63
CA ASP A 665 -36.36 -25.64 -40.43
C ASP A 665 -36.96 -24.35 -39.86
N SER A 666 -38.20 -23.99 -40.23
CA SER A 666 -38.92 -22.87 -39.61
C SER A 666 -39.21 -23.11 -38.12
N LEU A 667 -39.70 -24.30 -37.75
CA LEU A 667 -39.93 -24.70 -36.36
C LEU A 667 -38.63 -24.74 -35.54
N LYS A 668 -37.54 -25.22 -36.12
CA LYS A 668 -36.21 -25.19 -35.51
C LYS A 668 -35.77 -23.76 -35.19
N ASN A 669 -35.95 -22.83 -36.12
CA ASN A 669 -35.61 -21.42 -35.91
C ASN A 669 -36.47 -20.79 -34.81
N GLN A 670 -37.76 -21.14 -34.73
CA GLN A 670 -38.64 -20.72 -33.63
C GLN A 670 -38.12 -21.22 -32.28
N TYR A 671 -37.81 -22.51 -32.12
CA TYR A 671 -37.27 -23.05 -30.86
C TYR A 671 -35.93 -22.44 -30.47
N VAL A 672 -35.06 -22.13 -31.44
CA VAL A 672 -33.79 -21.44 -31.20
C VAL A 672 -34.03 -20.03 -30.67
N SER A 673 -34.98 -19.28 -31.25
CA SER A 673 -35.32 -17.93 -30.79
C SER A 673 -35.89 -17.93 -29.35
N GLU A 674 -36.79 -18.86 -29.02
CA GLU A 674 -37.37 -19.00 -27.69
C GLU A 674 -36.32 -19.38 -26.65
N LEU A 675 -35.38 -20.27 -27.00
CA LEU A 675 -34.25 -20.61 -26.14
C LEU A 675 -33.31 -19.42 -25.91
N GLN A 676 -33.09 -18.56 -26.91
CA GLN A 676 -32.32 -17.33 -26.76
C GLN A 676 -33.03 -16.33 -25.84
N GLN A 677 -34.33 -16.13 -25.98
CA GLN A 677 -35.12 -15.25 -25.11
C GLN A 677 -35.15 -15.75 -23.65
N LEU A 678 -35.24 -17.07 -23.43
CA LEU A 678 -35.13 -17.64 -22.09
C LEU A 678 -33.72 -17.44 -21.51
N LYS A 679 -32.68 -17.56 -22.33
CA LYS A 679 -31.29 -17.34 -21.93
C LYS A 679 -31.06 -15.90 -21.47
N THR A 680 -31.55 -14.90 -22.19
CA THR A 680 -31.39 -13.49 -21.80
C THR A 680 -32.13 -13.18 -20.50
N LYS A 681 -33.37 -13.65 -20.33
CA LYS A 681 -34.14 -13.53 -19.08
C LYS A 681 -33.40 -14.17 -17.89
N ALA A 682 -32.87 -15.38 -18.06
CA ALA A 682 -32.12 -16.07 -17.01
C ALA A 682 -30.79 -15.37 -16.65
N ILE A 683 -30.10 -14.77 -17.62
CA ILE A 683 -28.88 -13.97 -17.37
C ILE A 683 -29.20 -12.75 -16.51
N GLY A 684 -30.30 -12.05 -16.79
CA GLY A 684 -30.76 -10.92 -15.97
C GLY A 684 -31.01 -11.30 -14.52
N GLU A 685 -31.76 -12.38 -14.27
CA GLU A 685 -32.02 -12.86 -12.91
C GLU A 685 -30.75 -13.35 -12.20
N ARG A 686 -29.81 -13.97 -12.91
CA ARG A 686 -28.53 -14.41 -12.35
C ARG A 686 -27.72 -13.23 -11.79
N GLN A 687 -27.73 -12.08 -12.47
CA GLN A 687 -27.06 -10.87 -11.97
C GLN A 687 -27.69 -10.38 -10.67
N VAL A 688 -29.02 -10.37 -10.59
CA VAL A 688 -29.76 -10.02 -9.36
C VAL A 688 -29.39 -10.97 -8.21
N ILE A 689 -29.37 -12.29 -8.45
CA ILE A 689 -28.94 -13.29 -7.45
C ILE A 689 -27.52 -13.02 -6.96
N GLN A 690 -26.59 -12.65 -7.84
CA GLN A 690 -25.21 -12.36 -7.44
C GLN A 690 -25.11 -11.14 -6.52
N ILE A 691 -25.84 -10.08 -6.81
CA ILE A 691 -25.91 -8.87 -5.96
C ILE A 691 -26.47 -9.26 -4.58
N VAL A 692 -27.57 -10.01 -4.56
CA VAL A 692 -28.22 -10.51 -3.33
C VAL A 692 -27.26 -11.40 -2.52
N LYS A 693 -26.55 -12.34 -3.14
CA LYS A 693 -25.55 -13.20 -2.48
C LYS A 693 -24.43 -12.39 -1.84
N ARG A 694 -23.96 -11.31 -2.48
CA ARG A 694 -22.93 -10.42 -1.91
C ARG A 694 -23.46 -9.69 -0.68
N GLN A 695 -24.71 -9.20 -0.72
CA GLN A 695 -25.35 -8.56 0.42
C GLN A 695 -25.53 -9.53 1.60
N PHE A 696 -25.96 -10.77 1.35
CA PHE A 696 -26.06 -11.79 2.40
C PHE A 696 -24.70 -12.15 3.01
N LYS A 697 -23.64 -12.28 2.21
CA LYS A 697 -22.28 -12.48 2.73
C LYS A 697 -21.84 -11.32 3.62
N ALA A 698 -22.20 -10.08 3.27
CA ALA A 698 -21.93 -8.92 4.09
C ALA A 698 -22.71 -8.96 5.41
N LEU A 699 -23.99 -9.35 5.39
CA LEU A 699 -24.81 -9.51 6.59
C LEU A 699 -24.29 -10.63 7.51
N ASP A 700 -23.89 -11.77 6.95
CA ASP A 700 -23.28 -12.86 7.73
C ASP A 700 -21.94 -12.42 8.37
N ALA A 701 -21.14 -11.64 7.65
CA ALA A 701 -19.93 -11.03 8.21
C ALA A 701 -20.24 -10.04 9.35
N GLN A 702 -21.31 -9.26 9.24
CA GLN A 702 -21.78 -8.38 10.32
C GLN A 702 -22.27 -9.19 11.53
N LYS A 703 -23.02 -10.27 11.32
CA LYS A 703 -23.47 -11.19 12.39
C LYS A 703 -22.27 -11.80 13.13
N LYS A 704 -21.28 -12.32 12.40
CA LYS A 704 -20.03 -12.83 12.98
C LYS A 704 -19.30 -11.74 13.77
N LEU A 705 -19.18 -10.53 13.22
CA LEU A 705 -18.56 -9.40 13.89
C LEU A 705 -19.24 -9.07 15.23
N ILE A 706 -20.58 -9.07 15.27
CA ILE A 706 -21.34 -8.85 16.50
C ILE A 706 -21.06 -9.94 17.54
N LYS A 707 -21.00 -11.21 17.12
CA LYS A 707 -20.66 -12.34 18.01
C LYS A 707 -19.24 -12.20 18.61
N PHE A 708 -18.30 -11.65 17.85
CA PHE A 708 -16.91 -11.46 18.29
C PHE A 708 -16.64 -10.15 19.02
N LEU A 709 -17.51 -9.14 18.90
CA LEU A 709 -17.36 -7.83 19.53
C LEU A 709 -17.05 -7.89 21.04
N PRO A 710 -17.74 -8.70 21.87
CA PRO A 710 -17.47 -8.80 23.30
C PRO A 710 -16.05 -9.31 23.61
N ARG A 711 -15.49 -10.14 22.73
CA ARG A 711 -14.15 -10.73 22.88
C ARG A 711 -13.02 -9.84 22.34
N LEU A 712 -13.36 -8.86 21.49
CA LEU A 712 -12.37 -7.97 20.87
C LEU A 712 -12.02 -6.80 21.80
N ARG A 713 -10.81 -6.83 22.37
CA ARG A 713 -10.27 -5.72 23.16
C ARG A 713 -9.32 -4.87 22.30
N TYR A 714 -9.60 -3.57 22.13
CA TYR A 714 -8.62 -2.66 21.55
C TYR A 714 -7.48 -2.49 22.55
N LEU A 715 -6.28 -2.94 22.21
CA LEU A 715 -5.08 -2.54 22.95
C LEU A 715 -4.53 -1.24 22.34
N PRO A 716 -4.64 -0.08 23.03
CA PRO A 716 -3.92 1.13 22.64
C PRO A 716 -2.43 0.95 22.93
N THR A 717 -1.73 0.14 22.12
CA THR A 717 -0.30 -0.06 22.29
C THR A 717 0.48 1.16 21.81
N PRO A 718 1.32 1.79 22.66
CA PRO A 718 2.24 2.83 22.23
C PRO A 718 3.29 2.23 21.27
N GLN A 719 3.85 3.08 20.41
CA GLN A 719 4.81 2.65 19.39
C GLN A 719 6.08 2.02 20.02
N THR A 720 6.43 2.43 21.24
CA THR A 720 7.52 1.86 22.04
C THR A 720 7.27 0.39 22.36
N LYS A 721 6.10 0.05 22.92
CA LYS A 721 5.71 -1.34 23.20
C LYS A 721 5.65 -2.19 21.94
N ILE A 722 5.20 -1.63 20.81
CA ILE A 722 5.24 -2.33 19.52
C ILE A 722 6.69 -2.64 19.13
N SER A 723 7.59 -1.66 19.28
CA SER A 723 9.01 -1.87 18.97
C SER A 723 9.67 -2.90 19.88
N GLU A 724 9.30 -2.95 21.16
CA GLU A 724 9.76 -3.94 22.14
C GLU A 724 9.26 -5.35 21.77
N ILE A 725 7.97 -5.51 21.49
CA ILE A 725 7.39 -6.79 21.05
C ILE A 725 8.06 -7.28 19.77
N VAL A 726 8.25 -6.39 18.79
CA VAL A 726 8.95 -6.75 17.55
C VAL A 726 10.39 -7.16 17.86
N GLN A 727 11.06 -6.51 18.81
CA GLN A 727 12.42 -6.87 19.20
C GLN A 727 12.48 -8.24 19.88
N ILE A 728 11.50 -8.58 20.71
CA ILE A 728 11.35 -9.92 21.30
C ILE A 728 11.09 -10.98 20.20
N LEU A 729 10.19 -10.68 19.25
CA LEU A 729 9.91 -11.58 18.12
C LEU A 729 11.13 -11.79 17.23
N LEU A 730 11.90 -10.73 16.95
CA LEU A 730 13.17 -10.84 16.23
C LEU A 730 14.15 -11.77 16.97
N SER A 731 14.29 -11.61 18.29
CA SER A 731 15.18 -12.47 19.08
C SER A 731 14.73 -13.94 19.12
N LYS A 732 13.44 -14.22 18.96
CA LYS A 732 12.88 -15.59 19.00
C LYS A 732 12.79 -16.26 17.63
N ILE A 733 12.55 -15.51 16.55
CA ILE A 733 12.26 -16.08 15.22
C ILE A 733 13.48 -15.96 14.31
N VAL A 734 14.13 -14.80 14.32
CA VAL A 734 15.19 -14.46 13.38
C VAL A 734 16.53 -14.87 13.96
N ASP A 735 16.83 -14.48 15.19
CA ASP A 735 18.15 -14.67 15.79
C ASP A 735 18.57 -16.13 16.13
N PRO A 736 17.68 -17.09 16.47
CA PRO A 736 18.12 -18.45 16.77
C PRO A 736 18.51 -19.25 15.53
N LYS A 737 18.03 -18.87 14.33
CA LYS A 737 18.41 -19.51 13.06
C LYS A 737 19.64 -18.88 12.39
N LEU A 738 20.14 -17.77 12.93
CA LEU A 738 21.27 -17.02 12.38
C LEU A 738 22.60 -17.48 13.02
N LYS A 739 22.89 -18.79 13.00
CA LYS A 739 24.26 -19.29 13.20
C LYS A 739 25.03 -19.00 11.91
N PHE A 740 25.64 -17.83 11.82
CA PHE A 740 26.50 -17.51 10.69
C PHE A 740 27.88 -18.07 10.95
N PRO A 741 28.38 -19.00 10.12
CA PRO A 741 29.72 -19.50 10.27
C PRO A 741 30.69 -18.43 9.74
N ILE A 742 30.91 -17.38 10.52
CA ILE A 742 31.95 -16.38 10.26
C ILE A 742 33.32 -17.04 10.13
N ASP A 743 33.48 -18.22 10.72
CA ASP A 743 34.66 -19.07 10.59
C ASP A 743 34.78 -19.78 9.24
N SER A 744 33.66 -20.01 8.51
CA SER A 744 33.71 -20.61 7.15
C SER A 744 34.44 -19.74 6.14
N ILE A 745 34.54 -18.43 6.41
CA ILE A 745 35.31 -17.48 5.58
C ILE A 745 36.80 -17.83 5.61
N TYR A 746 37.29 -18.31 6.76
CA TYR A 746 38.67 -18.80 6.85
C TYR A 746 38.84 -20.07 6.03
N ASP A 747 37.92 -21.02 6.20
CA ASP A 747 38.01 -22.34 5.55
C ASP A 747 37.90 -22.23 4.03
N LYS A 748 37.03 -21.35 3.51
CA LYS A 748 36.91 -21.05 2.07
C LYS A 748 38.22 -20.51 1.47
N ASN A 749 38.91 -19.63 2.19
CA ASN A 749 40.17 -19.04 1.74
C ASN A 749 41.38 -19.99 1.92
N LEU A 750 41.19 -21.15 2.54
CA LEU A 750 42.22 -22.13 2.85
C LEU A 750 41.98 -23.49 2.17
N SER A 751 40.95 -23.62 1.33
CA SER A 751 40.54 -24.87 0.68
C SER A 751 41.63 -25.46 -0.22
N SER A 752 42.49 -24.64 -0.81
CA SER A 752 43.60 -25.06 -1.66
C SER A 752 44.88 -25.45 -0.90
N SER A 753 44.90 -25.33 0.43
CA SER A 753 46.08 -25.64 1.26
C SER A 753 45.96 -27.01 1.93
N THR A 754 47.09 -27.68 2.16
CA THR A 754 47.13 -28.92 2.96
C THR A 754 46.54 -28.69 4.36
N LYS A 755 45.86 -29.71 4.93
CA LYS A 755 45.13 -29.58 6.21
C LYS A 755 45.97 -28.99 7.35
N LYS A 756 47.23 -29.43 7.49
CA LYS A 756 48.20 -28.94 8.50
C LYS A 756 48.53 -27.46 8.29
N LEU A 757 48.80 -27.06 7.05
CA LEU A 757 49.17 -25.70 6.67
C LEU A 757 47.96 -24.74 6.75
N ALA A 758 46.78 -25.22 6.35
CA ALA A 758 45.50 -24.54 6.51
C ALA A 758 45.22 -24.23 7.98
N ALA A 759 45.35 -25.21 8.88
CA ALA A 759 45.15 -25.02 10.31
C ALA A 759 46.12 -23.98 10.92
N ALA A 760 47.40 -24.03 10.54
CA ALA A 760 48.40 -23.05 10.98
C ALA A 760 48.09 -21.62 10.48
N ARG A 761 47.73 -21.47 9.20
CA ARG A 761 47.31 -20.18 8.62
C ARG A 761 46.04 -19.65 9.27
N LYS A 762 45.04 -20.50 9.50
CA LYS A 762 43.78 -20.15 10.19
C LYS A 762 44.06 -19.60 11.59
N LYS A 763 44.86 -20.31 12.41
CA LYS A 763 45.27 -19.85 13.74
C LYS A 763 46.01 -18.51 13.69
N LYS A 764 46.92 -18.34 12.72
CA LYS A 764 47.66 -17.08 12.52
C LYS A 764 46.73 -15.93 12.17
N TRP A 765 45.79 -16.13 11.25
CA TRP A 765 44.79 -15.12 10.90
C TRP A 765 43.86 -14.78 12.05
N GLN A 766 43.30 -15.77 12.75
CA GLN A 766 42.46 -15.55 13.94
C GLN A 766 43.20 -14.74 15.02
N ARG A 767 44.50 -15.03 15.24
CA ARG A 767 45.34 -14.26 16.16
C ARG A 767 45.50 -12.81 15.72
N LEU A 768 45.77 -12.56 14.43
CA LEU A 768 45.88 -11.22 13.87
C LEU A 768 44.53 -10.47 13.94
N GLU A 769 43.40 -11.13 13.71
CA GLU A 769 42.06 -10.53 13.83
C GLU A 769 41.80 -10.09 15.27
N LYS A 770 42.05 -11.00 16.21
CA LYS A 770 41.83 -10.78 17.63
C LYS A 770 42.57 -9.54 18.15
N TYR A 771 43.79 -9.29 17.68
CA TYR A 771 44.60 -8.17 18.16
C TYR A 771 44.47 -6.89 17.31
N PHE A 772 44.37 -7.01 15.98
CA PHE A 772 44.43 -5.86 15.09
C PHE A 772 43.12 -5.50 14.40
N GLY A 773 42.07 -6.32 14.53
CA GLY A 773 40.79 -6.09 13.85
C GLY A 773 40.17 -4.72 14.15
N GLY A 774 40.26 -4.26 15.40
CA GLY A 774 39.71 -2.97 15.83
C GLY A 774 40.50 -1.73 15.37
N ILE A 775 41.75 -1.90 14.94
CA ILE A 775 42.61 -0.83 14.40
C ILE A 775 42.91 -0.99 12.91
N ALA A 776 42.35 -2.00 12.23
CA ALA A 776 42.68 -2.30 10.85
C ALA A 776 42.45 -1.13 9.88
N ASN A 777 41.39 -0.35 10.12
CA ASN A 777 41.05 0.84 9.33
C ASN A 777 41.94 2.06 9.63
N MET A 778 42.76 2.00 10.69
CA MET A 778 43.69 3.07 11.07
C MET A 778 44.88 3.16 10.11
N THR A 779 45.15 2.11 9.32
CA THR A 779 46.20 2.07 8.26
C THR A 779 46.06 3.15 7.20
N LYS A 780 44.88 3.77 7.06
CA LYS A 780 44.64 4.90 6.15
C LYS A 780 45.15 6.24 6.70
N LEU A 781 45.62 6.28 7.94
CA LEU A 781 46.10 7.50 8.59
C LEU A 781 47.63 7.57 8.51
N SER A 782 48.15 8.77 8.23
CA SER A 782 49.57 9.08 8.35
C SER A 782 49.98 9.14 9.82
N GLN A 783 51.27 8.96 10.12
CA GLN A 783 51.82 9.07 11.48
C GLN A 783 51.51 10.44 12.12
N THR A 784 51.54 11.51 11.32
CA THR A 784 51.19 12.88 11.73
C THR A 784 49.71 13.07 12.09
N LYS A 785 48.82 12.24 11.55
CA LYS A 785 47.41 12.20 11.95
C LYS A 785 47.22 11.34 13.20
N ILE A 786 48.02 10.29 13.37
CA ILE A 786 47.99 9.43 14.55
C ILE A 786 48.36 10.21 15.81
N SER A 787 49.41 11.03 15.80
CA SER A 787 49.75 11.88 16.97
C SER A 787 48.65 12.87 17.36
N LYS A 788 47.74 13.20 16.43
CA LYS A 788 46.55 14.03 16.68
C LYS A 788 45.33 13.23 17.15
N ASN A 789 45.43 11.91 17.29
CA ASN A 789 44.35 11.08 17.84
C ASN A 789 44.11 11.40 19.32
N VAL A 790 42.95 10.96 19.80
CA VAL A 790 42.58 11.01 21.21
C VAL A 790 42.40 9.59 21.71
N ALA A 791 43.13 9.21 22.77
CA ALA A 791 43.03 7.88 23.37
C ALA A 791 42.07 7.91 24.57
N ILE A 792 41.15 6.95 24.62
CA ILE A 792 40.24 6.73 25.75
C ILE A 792 40.58 5.37 26.34
N ILE A 793 41.10 5.35 27.56
CA ILE A 793 41.70 4.17 28.21
C ILE A 793 40.85 3.75 29.41
N ILE A 794 40.59 2.45 29.53
CA ILE A 794 39.86 1.82 30.64
C ILE A 794 40.73 0.71 31.22
N GLY A 795 41.01 0.74 32.52
CA GLY A 795 41.98 -0.15 33.16
C GLY A 795 43.41 0.37 33.02
N GLN A 796 43.76 1.47 33.71
CA GLN A 796 45.10 2.07 33.58
C GLN A 796 46.23 1.08 33.93
N LYS A 797 45.99 0.23 34.94
CA LYS A 797 46.98 -0.75 35.41
C LYS A 797 47.23 -1.84 34.37
N GLU A 798 46.19 -2.37 33.76
CA GLU A 798 46.28 -3.38 32.70
C GLU A 798 46.84 -2.79 31.39
N GLU A 799 46.53 -1.52 31.09
CA GLU A 799 46.91 -0.84 29.85
C GLU A 799 48.15 0.06 30.00
N MET A 800 49.04 -0.21 30.96
CA MET A 800 50.18 0.67 31.24
C MET A 800 51.09 0.87 30.01
N ASN A 801 51.27 -0.16 29.20
CA ASN A 801 52.03 -0.06 27.94
C ASN A 801 51.38 0.90 26.94
N ALA A 802 50.04 0.87 26.85
CA ALA A 802 49.29 1.79 26.00
C ALA A 802 49.41 3.23 26.49
N VAL A 803 49.34 3.45 27.81
CA VAL A 803 49.53 4.77 28.43
C VAL A 803 50.91 5.34 28.10
N ARG A 804 51.97 4.53 28.28
CA ARG A 804 53.36 4.93 27.99
C ARG A 804 53.55 5.26 26.50
N GLU A 805 53.05 4.41 25.59
CA GLU A 805 53.12 4.68 24.16
C GLU A 805 52.34 5.93 23.75
N CYS A 806 51.16 6.15 24.35
CA CYS A 806 50.38 7.36 24.11
C CYS A 806 51.15 8.61 24.52
N ASN A 807 51.76 8.59 25.71
CA ASN A 807 52.55 9.70 26.22
C ASN A 807 53.78 9.97 25.34
N LYS A 808 54.51 8.93 24.91
CA LYS A 808 55.65 9.06 23.98
C LYS A 808 55.26 9.72 22.65
N LEU A 809 54.06 9.46 22.14
CA LEU A 809 53.57 10.02 20.87
C LEU A 809 52.81 11.35 21.02
N GLY A 810 52.68 11.89 22.25
CA GLY A 810 51.96 13.12 22.52
C GLY A 810 50.42 13.02 22.36
N LEU A 811 49.87 11.80 22.43
CA LEU A 811 48.44 11.55 22.32
C LEU A 811 47.71 12.03 23.57
N LYS A 812 46.61 12.76 23.40
CA LYS A 812 45.79 13.17 24.55
C LYS A 812 44.99 12.00 25.10
N THR A 813 45.20 11.68 26.38
CA THR A 813 44.61 10.51 27.03
C THR A 813 43.42 10.88 27.94
N PHE A 814 42.40 10.05 27.89
CA PHE A 814 41.21 10.12 28.73
C PHE A 814 41.04 8.80 29.45
N THR A 815 41.29 8.77 30.76
CA THR A 815 41.39 7.50 31.50
C THR A 815 40.36 7.42 32.62
N ILE A 816 39.68 6.28 32.74
CA ILE A 816 38.92 5.94 33.95
C ILE A 816 39.94 5.42 34.97
N VAL A 817 40.00 6.07 36.12
CA VAL A 817 41.04 5.85 37.14
C VAL A 817 40.36 5.37 38.42
N ASP A 818 40.70 4.17 38.87
CA ASP A 818 40.27 3.65 40.17
C ASP A 818 41.28 4.07 41.27
N THR A 819 40.99 3.77 42.53
CA THR A 819 41.81 4.16 43.69
C THR A 819 43.21 3.56 43.68
N ASN A 820 43.44 2.47 42.95
CA ASN A 820 44.75 1.83 42.77
C ASN A 820 45.60 2.39 41.61
N CYS A 821 45.09 3.38 40.87
CA CYS A 821 45.70 3.94 39.68
C CYS A 821 46.45 5.26 39.98
N ASP A 822 47.38 5.67 39.12
CA ASP A 822 48.06 6.96 39.25
C ASP A 822 47.36 8.04 38.38
N PRO A 823 46.71 9.05 38.99
CA PRO A 823 46.01 10.09 38.25
C PRO A 823 46.93 11.01 37.43
N THR A 824 48.24 11.01 37.66
CA THR A 824 49.19 11.91 36.96
C THR A 824 49.58 11.42 35.57
N LEU A 825 49.40 10.13 35.28
CA LEU A 825 49.80 9.52 34.00
C LEU A 825 48.84 9.82 32.84
N SER A 826 47.74 10.57 33.06
CA SER A 826 46.74 10.86 32.05
C SER A 826 46.28 12.33 32.08
N ASP A 827 46.12 12.95 30.91
CA ASP A 827 45.70 14.36 30.79
C ASP A 827 44.29 14.62 31.37
N HIS A 828 43.39 13.66 31.20
CA HIS A 828 41.99 13.78 31.57
C HIS A 828 41.51 12.52 32.28
N ILE A 829 41.56 12.55 33.60
CA ILE A 829 41.08 11.46 34.43
C ILE A 829 39.56 11.53 34.68
N ILE A 830 38.93 10.39 34.88
CA ILE A 830 37.61 10.25 35.48
C ILE A 830 37.74 9.28 36.66
N PRO A 831 37.79 9.78 37.91
CA PRO A 831 37.90 8.90 39.06
C PRO A 831 36.59 8.13 39.24
N ALA A 832 36.59 6.83 38.99
CA ALA A 832 35.41 5.97 39.07
C ALA A 832 35.81 4.50 39.05
N ASN A 833 34.91 3.64 39.53
CA ASN A 833 35.05 2.19 39.45
C ASN A 833 35.26 1.72 37.99
N ASP A 834 36.39 1.08 37.71
CA ASP A 834 36.70 0.53 36.37
C ASP A 834 36.49 -1.00 36.27
N ASP A 835 36.14 -1.67 37.38
CA ASP A 835 35.76 -3.08 37.43
C ASP A 835 34.27 -3.29 37.13
N SER A 836 33.43 -2.32 37.49
CA SER A 836 31.99 -2.39 37.27
C SER A 836 31.63 -2.13 35.81
N ARG A 837 31.05 -3.15 35.16
CA ARG A 837 30.49 -3.03 33.80
C ARG A 837 29.46 -1.90 33.69
N ASN A 838 28.65 -1.66 34.74
CA ASN A 838 27.65 -0.60 34.75
C ASN A 838 28.28 0.80 34.82
N SER A 839 29.33 0.97 35.62
CA SER A 839 30.11 2.21 35.72
C SER A 839 30.74 2.56 34.37
N ILE A 840 31.48 1.61 33.78
CA ILE A 840 32.11 1.78 32.46
C ILE A 840 31.07 2.10 31.39
N LYS A 841 29.94 1.37 31.37
CA LYS A 841 28.85 1.59 30.42
C LYS A 841 28.28 3.00 30.55
N TYR A 842 28.07 3.51 31.77
CA TYR A 842 27.56 4.85 31.99
C TYR A 842 28.49 5.91 31.39
N ILE A 843 29.78 5.87 31.73
CA ILE A 843 30.80 6.82 31.25
C ILE A 843 30.90 6.76 29.71
N LEU A 844 31.08 5.57 29.14
CA LEU A 844 31.18 5.39 27.69
C LEU A 844 29.92 5.86 26.96
N THR A 845 28.73 5.62 27.52
CA THR A 845 27.48 6.12 26.92
C THR A 845 27.44 7.64 26.86
N LYS A 846 27.88 8.33 27.93
CA LYS A 846 28.00 9.79 27.93
C LYS A 846 29.06 10.28 26.91
N PHE A 847 30.16 9.54 26.72
CA PHE A 847 31.16 9.84 25.69
C PHE A 847 30.59 9.70 24.28
N ILE A 848 29.99 8.55 23.98
CA ILE A 848 29.39 8.25 22.66
C ILE A 848 28.35 9.31 22.30
N THR A 849 27.47 9.67 23.23
CA THR A 849 26.41 10.66 22.98
C THR A 849 26.99 12.03 22.63
N ARG A 850 27.98 12.53 23.37
CA ARG A 850 28.64 13.82 23.09
C ARG A 850 29.45 13.80 21.79
N ILE A 851 30.23 12.75 21.56
CA ILE A 851 31.03 12.60 20.33
C ILE A 851 30.12 12.55 19.09
N ARG A 852 29.06 11.72 19.11
CA ARG A 852 28.11 11.61 17.99
C ARG A 852 27.38 12.92 17.72
N LEU A 853 26.97 13.63 18.76
CA LEU A 853 26.32 14.93 18.63
C LEU A 853 27.25 15.94 17.96
N ALA A 854 28.50 16.03 18.41
CA ALA A 854 29.53 16.88 17.82
C ALA A 854 29.81 16.52 16.35
N GLN A 855 29.95 15.24 16.03
CA GLN A 855 30.15 14.77 14.65
C GLN A 855 28.97 15.12 13.73
N LYS A 856 27.73 15.00 14.23
CA LYS A 856 26.53 15.39 13.47
C LYS A 856 26.53 16.89 13.21
N ILE A 857 26.84 17.71 14.22
CA ILE A 857 26.95 19.17 14.08
C ILE A 857 28.02 19.53 13.04
N ARG A 858 29.23 18.98 13.15
CA ARG A 858 30.32 19.18 12.18
C ARG A 858 29.88 18.82 10.76
N SER A 859 29.21 17.67 10.58
CA SER A 859 28.76 17.24 9.24
C SER A 859 27.74 18.21 8.62
N ARG A 860 26.88 18.84 9.44
CA ARG A 860 25.95 19.87 8.98
C ARG A 860 26.69 21.14 8.57
N PHE A 861 27.64 21.60 9.39
CA PHE A 861 28.49 22.75 9.05
C PHE A 861 29.29 22.54 7.76
N GLN A 862 29.85 21.34 7.57
CA GLN A 862 30.59 21.01 6.34
C GLN A 862 29.68 20.98 5.10
N LYS A 863 28.43 20.54 5.23
CA LYS A 863 27.46 20.61 4.13
C LYS A 863 27.09 22.05 3.79
N TYR A 864 26.84 22.87 4.80
CA TYR A 864 26.53 24.29 4.64
C TYR A 864 27.67 25.07 3.95
N LYS A 865 28.92 24.81 4.34
CA LYS A 865 30.13 25.36 3.68
C LYS A 865 30.39 24.86 2.25
N LYS A 866 29.66 23.85 1.78
CA LYS A 866 29.77 23.33 0.41
C LYS A 866 28.62 23.80 -0.47
N SER A 867 27.50 24.22 0.13
CA SER A 867 26.34 24.76 -0.57
C SER A 867 26.42 26.26 -0.79
N ASN A 868 27.17 26.94 0.08
CA ASN A 868 27.71 28.27 -0.14
C ASN A 868 29.16 28.10 -0.57
#